data_AF-H0FTE6-F1
#
_entry.id   AF-H0FTE6-F1
#
_cell.length_a   1.000
_cell.length_b   1.000
_cell.length_c   1.000
_cell.angle_alpha   90.00
_cell.angle_beta   90.00
_cell.angle_gamma   90.00
#
_symmetry.space_group_name_H-M   'P 1'
#
loop_
_entity.id
_entity.type
_entity.pdbx_description
1 polymer ?
#
loop_
_entity_poly.entity_id
_entity_poly.type
_entity_poly.pdbx_seq_one_letter_code
_entity_poly.pdbx_strand_id
1 'polypeptide(L)'
;MKVEFPEPLFREWDDPADFAEALQLHMRRHGESYWVLYRSVVRPDEPMDKNTLLSWIEGRRVPRSTDSFDVLGRIERRYHLPEGYFKAKLPHQSRSASGFNLSGIEPAERRRIAWHLPDDFNSLPFAKREEILDWVRRVIISGSTDYRKFQAAAAKQRYAIRFPGVSYGGRAPRDGKIAIPANYEETWIEDPDLLSGVIDAPPTLAMEMADLVRFKTSALTSIGFQRNGVWGEETASQKIEHLGLMFGALAASKAGEIKGYGVPLRQLTFGLLIFPSVWDWYLQWRESRRGFYTAWEVDMLRIALAITKESTGWLRQHPELLARVQPIGGLVSQNEIDYAREDWHGACEDFHKHASHRVKEIQRIARVHRDPFEPIMPVLEADSPVGEYRKITEEIIRLMPDEERYPRPAAEAVRSFLMLRLGLHLGLRQKNLRQLMLCPRGHMPRPERVLEKLKRGEIRWSDRDGGWEVLIPAVAFKNAHSSFFGDKPFRLLLPDLLDLYRHIDDYVERHRSVLLKSAADPGTFFVKTVKTTSTDAAYDITSFYEAWRLTIQRYGIYNPYTGRGAIKGLLPHGPHNVRDVLATHILKQTGSYEQASYAIQDTADMVAKHYGRFLPQDKAALAARILNQVWEAA
;
A
#
# COMPACT_ATOMS: atom_id res chain seq x y z
N MET A 1 -13.97 57.64 8.38
CA MET A 1 -12.74 57.28 7.64
C MET A 1 -12.48 55.80 7.88
N LYS A 2 -12.27 54.99 6.82
CA LYS A 2 -11.72 53.64 7.00
C LYS A 2 -10.24 53.80 7.37
N VAL A 3 -9.89 53.62 8.63
CA VAL A 3 -8.49 53.57 9.07
C VAL A 3 -7.93 52.23 8.58
N GLU A 4 -6.85 52.23 7.80
CA GLU A 4 -6.29 51.01 7.21
C GLU A 4 -5.58 50.14 8.26
N PHE A 5 -4.83 50.78 9.16
CA PHE A 5 -4.12 50.16 10.28
C PHE A 5 -4.53 50.84 11.59
N PRO A 6 -5.49 50.29 12.35
CA PRO A 6 -5.90 50.88 13.62
C PRO A 6 -4.79 50.74 14.67
N GLU A 7 -4.49 51.80 15.40
CA GLU A 7 -3.54 51.75 16.51
C GLU A 7 -4.07 50.84 17.65
N PRO A 8 -3.22 50.00 18.27
CA PRO A 8 -3.63 49.17 19.38
C PRO A 8 -3.84 50.00 20.66
N LEU A 9 -4.94 49.77 21.36
CA LEU A 9 -5.26 50.34 22.67
C LEU A 9 -4.30 49.84 23.77
N PHE A 10 -3.73 48.65 23.60
CA PHE A 10 -2.73 48.06 24.50
C PHE A 10 -1.70 47.23 23.71
N ARG A 11 -0.46 47.20 24.22
CA ARG A 11 0.70 46.57 23.54
C ARG A 11 1.12 45.22 24.12
N GLU A 12 0.70 44.90 25.33
CA GLU A 12 0.98 43.62 25.99
C GLU A 12 -0.29 42.78 25.99
N TRP A 13 -0.18 41.51 25.58
CA TRP A 13 -1.30 40.57 25.58
C TRP A 13 -0.79 39.13 25.73
N ASP A 14 -1.63 38.28 26.32
CA ASP A 14 -1.42 36.83 26.34
C ASP A 14 -2.03 36.21 25.09
N ASP A 15 -1.25 35.41 24.36
CA ASP A 15 -1.68 34.83 23.09
C ASP A 15 -2.60 33.61 23.30
N PRO A 16 -3.90 33.68 22.96
CA PRO A 16 -4.83 32.57 23.17
C PRO A 16 -4.52 31.41 22.22
N ALA A 17 -4.73 30.18 22.66
CA ALA A 17 -4.55 29.00 21.80
C ALA A 17 -5.68 28.86 20.77
N ASP A 18 -6.91 29.25 21.13
CA ASP A 18 -8.10 29.13 20.28
C ASP A 18 -8.26 30.32 19.30
N PHE A 19 -8.70 30.01 18.08
CA PHE A 19 -8.93 30.99 17.02
C PHE A 19 -9.96 32.07 17.37
N ALA A 20 -11.09 31.70 17.96
CA ALA A 20 -12.17 32.65 18.28
C ALA A 20 -11.73 33.60 19.40
N GLU A 21 -11.06 33.07 20.42
CA GLU A 21 -10.49 33.87 21.51
C GLU A 21 -9.41 34.84 21.00
N ALA A 22 -8.52 34.38 20.12
CA ALA A 22 -7.51 35.24 19.49
C ALA A 22 -8.15 36.34 18.61
N LEU A 23 -9.21 36.02 17.85
CA LEU A 23 -9.92 37.01 17.05
C LEU A 23 -10.60 38.06 17.93
N GLN A 24 -11.28 37.64 19.00
CA GLN A 24 -11.87 38.54 19.99
C GLN A 24 -10.82 39.42 20.68
N LEU A 25 -9.66 38.85 21.02
CA LEU A 25 -8.55 39.59 21.62
C LEU A 25 -8.09 40.73 20.71
N HIS A 26 -7.76 40.45 19.45
CA HIS A 26 -7.24 41.48 18.55
C HIS A 26 -8.30 42.51 18.16
N MET A 27 -9.57 42.12 18.03
CA MET A 27 -10.65 43.09 17.88
C MET A 27 -10.74 44.06 19.08
N ARG A 28 -10.67 43.53 20.31
CA ARG A 28 -10.64 44.36 21.54
C ARG A 28 -9.39 45.22 21.60
N ARG A 29 -8.23 44.67 21.25
CA ARG A 29 -6.94 45.37 21.20
C ARG A 29 -6.99 46.59 20.30
N HIS A 30 -7.71 46.53 19.20
CA HIS A 30 -7.84 47.65 18.26
C HIS A 30 -9.15 48.44 18.40
N GLY A 31 -9.95 48.17 19.43
CA GLY A 31 -11.21 48.88 19.69
C GLY A 31 -12.27 48.71 18.58
N GLU A 32 -12.19 47.63 17.80
CA GLU A 32 -13.06 47.43 16.64
C GLU A 32 -14.27 46.55 16.97
N SER A 33 -15.44 46.98 16.49
CA SER A 33 -16.62 46.11 16.45
C SER A 33 -16.57 45.18 15.24
N TYR A 34 -17.30 44.06 15.29
CA TYR A 34 -17.35 43.09 14.19
C TYR A 34 -17.81 43.72 12.86
N TRP A 35 -18.69 44.72 12.93
CA TRP A 35 -19.22 45.39 11.76
C TRP A 35 -18.20 46.33 11.11
N VAL A 36 -17.40 47.02 11.93
CA VAL A 36 -16.28 47.85 11.45
C VAL A 36 -15.22 46.97 10.80
N LEU A 37 -14.85 45.84 11.46
CA LEU A 37 -13.91 44.89 10.90
C LEU A 37 -14.40 44.35 9.55
N TYR A 38 -15.65 43.85 9.50
CA TYR A 38 -16.27 43.33 8.27
C TYR A 38 -16.17 44.32 7.10
N ARG A 39 -16.58 45.58 7.30
CA ARG A 39 -16.53 46.61 6.26
C ARG A 39 -15.11 46.99 5.84
N SER A 40 -14.11 46.72 6.67
CA SER A 40 -12.72 47.03 6.40
C SER A 40 -12.01 45.92 5.63
N VAL A 41 -12.37 44.64 5.84
CA VAL A 41 -11.65 43.50 5.23
C VAL A 41 -12.40 42.79 4.10
N VAL A 42 -13.73 42.88 4.04
CA VAL A 42 -14.55 42.27 2.98
C VAL A 42 -14.83 43.28 1.87
N ARG A 43 -14.55 42.90 0.62
CA ARG A 43 -14.79 43.74 -0.57
C ARG A 43 -16.26 43.64 -1.04
N PRO A 44 -16.79 44.66 -1.76
CA PRO A 44 -18.20 44.66 -2.18
C PRO A 44 -18.60 43.51 -3.11
N ASP A 45 -17.65 42.96 -3.85
CA ASP A 45 -17.80 41.85 -4.80
C ASP A 45 -17.61 40.46 -4.18
N GLU A 46 -17.29 40.38 -2.89
CA GLU A 46 -17.05 39.11 -2.20
C GLU A 46 -18.34 38.54 -1.57
N PRO A 47 -18.59 37.23 -1.70
CA PRO A 47 -19.83 36.60 -1.25
C PRO A 47 -19.92 36.39 0.28
N MET A 48 -18.93 36.83 1.06
CA MET A 48 -18.88 36.56 2.50
C MET A 48 -19.91 37.41 3.24
N ASP A 49 -20.90 36.77 3.86
CA ASP A 49 -21.91 37.45 4.68
C ASP A 49 -21.36 37.90 6.05
N LYS A 50 -21.84 39.03 6.56
CA LYS A 50 -21.45 39.59 7.87
C LYS A 50 -21.65 38.62 9.04
N ASN A 51 -22.66 37.74 8.99
CA ASN A 51 -22.92 36.78 10.05
C ASN A 51 -21.85 35.67 10.08
N THR A 52 -21.09 35.49 8.99
CA THR A 52 -19.95 34.56 8.95
C THR A 52 -18.87 35.02 9.91
N LEU A 53 -18.46 36.29 9.85
CA LEU A 53 -17.48 36.86 10.78
C LEU A 53 -17.98 36.82 12.22
N LEU A 54 -19.25 37.15 12.45
CA LEU A 54 -19.86 37.05 13.79
C LEU A 54 -19.79 35.61 14.33
N SER A 55 -20.10 34.61 13.49
CA SER A 55 -20.03 33.20 13.89
C SER A 55 -18.60 32.70 14.14
N TRP A 56 -17.58 33.36 13.59
CA TRP A 56 -16.17 33.10 13.89
C TRP A 56 -15.79 33.64 15.26
N ILE A 57 -16.21 34.88 15.55
CA ILE A 57 -16.02 35.52 16.85
C ILE A 57 -16.69 34.70 17.95
N GLU A 58 -17.90 34.19 17.72
CA GLU A 58 -18.63 33.35 18.68
C GLU A 58 -18.15 31.88 18.73
N GLY A 59 -17.13 31.49 17.97
CA GLY A 59 -16.60 30.12 17.91
C GLY A 59 -17.49 29.07 17.24
N ARG A 60 -18.73 29.44 16.86
CA ARG A 60 -19.71 28.55 16.20
C ARG A 60 -19.23 27.99 14.87
N ARG A 61 -18.46 28.78 14.10
CA ARG A 61 -17.85 28.36 12.82
C ARG A 61 -16.39 28.76 12.78
N VAL A 62 -15.65 28.10 11.90
CA VAL A 62 -14.27 28.47 11.57
C VAL A 62 -14.11 28.68 10.06
N PRO A 63 -13.15 29.51 9.63
CA PRO A 63 -12.73 29.66 8.23
C PRO A 63 -12.42 28.31 7.57
N ARG A 64 -12.91 28.09 6.33
CA ARG A 64 -12.78 26.80 5.61
C ARG A 64 -12.58 26.89 4.09
N SER A 65 -12.72 28.08 3.49
CA SER A 65 -12.51 28.28 2.05
C SER A 65 -11.27 29.11 1.79
N THR A 66 -10.74 29.03 0.57
CA THR A 66 -9.69 29.93 0.07
C THR A 66 -10.07 31.39 0.33
N ASP A 67 -11.32 31.75 0.03
CA ASP A 67 -11.82 33.13 0.21
C ASP A 67 -11.87 33.52 1.69
N SER A 68 -12.21 32.58 2.58
CA SER A 68 -12.20 32.83 4.02
C SER A 68 -10.78 33.07 4.54
N PHE A 69 -9.80 32.35 3.99
CA PHE A 69 -8.39 32.52 4.37
C PHE A 69 -7.79 33.81 3.81
N ASP A 70 -8.19 34.25 2.62
CA ASP A 70 -7.85 35.58 2.11
C ASP A 70 -8.36 36.68 3.04
N VAL A 71 -9.57 36.53 3.58
CA VAL A 71 -10.12 37.46 4.59
C VAL A 71 -9.31 37.42 5.88
N LEU A 72 -8.89 36.25 6.37
CA LEU A 72 -7.99 36.16 7.53
C LEU A 72 -6.68 36.91 7.29
N GLY A 73 -6.03 36.71 6.15
CA GLY A 73 -4.78 37.40 5.82
C GLY A 73 -4.93 38.93 5.78
N ARG A 74 -6.12 39.43 5.41
CA ARG A 74 -6.44 40.87 5.51
C ARG A 74 -6.61 41.34 6.96
N ILE A 75 -7.24 40.53 7.81
CA ILE A 75 -7.35 40.83 9.26
C ILE A 75 -5.96 40.83 9.89
N GLU A 76 -5.11 39.84 9.58
CA GLU A 76 -3.73 39.75 10.07
C GLU A 76 -2.93 40.98 9.66
N ARG A 77 -2.97 41.36 8.37
CA ARG A 77 -2.32 42.57 7.86
C ARG A 77 -2.81 43.83 8.58
N ARG A 78 -4.13 43.95 8.76
CA ARG A 78 -4.76 45.09 9.44
C ARG A 78 -4.27 45.26 10.87
N TYR A 79 -4.08 44.15 11.60
CA TYR A 79 -3.64 44.16 12.99
C TYR A 79 -2.12 43.96 13.17
N HIS A 80 -1.34 44.01 12.09
CA HIS A 80 0.10 43.76 12.08
C HIS A 80 0.50 42.43 12.77
N LEU A 81 -0.29 41.39 12.53
CA LEU A 81 0.00 40.04 13.01
C LEU A 81 0.87 39.28 12.00
N PRO A 82 1.66 38.30 12.45
CA PRO A 82 2.37 37.41 11.55
C PRO A 82 1.41 36.72 10.57
N GLU A 83 1.85 36.53 9.33
CA GLU A 83 1.08 35.82 8.32
C GLU A 83 0.76 34.38 8.80
N GLY A 84 -0.52 33.99 8.71
CA GLY A 84 -0.99 32.69 9.15
C GLY A 84 -1.22 32.55 10.66
N TYR A 85 -1.08 33.63 11.45
CA TYR A 85 -1.34 33.64 12.89
C TYR A 85 -2.70 33.04 13.26
N PHE A 86 -3.79 33.45 12.60
CA PHE A 86 -5.11 32.91 12.92
C PHE A 86 -5.29 31.48 12.41
N LYS A 87 -4.67 31.15 11.27
CA LYS A 87 -4.73 29.80 10.69
C LYS A 87 -4.08 28.76 11.61
N ALA A 88 -2.95 29.11 12.23
CA ALA A 88 -2.25 28.24 13.17
C ALA A 88 -3.10 27.86 14.40
N LYS A 89 -4.10 28.70 14.74
CA LYS A 89 -5.03 28.51 15.86
C LYS A 89 -6.31 27.77 15.48
N LEU A 90 -6.45 27.36 14.21
CA LEU A 90 -7.62 26.60 13.78
C LEU A 90 -7.57 25.17 14.34
N PRO A 91 -8.70 24.62 14.81
CA PRO A 91 -8.79 23.29 15.42
C PRO A 91 -8.53 22.13 14.45
N HIS A 92 -8.39 22.42 13.16
CA HIS A 92 -8.06 21.43 12.14
C HIS A 92 -7.09 22.04 11.12
N GLN A 93 -5.87 22.32 11.56
CA GLN A 93 -4.81 22.95 10.78
C GLN A 93 -4.54 22.26 9.44
N SER A 94 -4.69 20.94 9.42
CA SER A 94 -4.36 20.14 8.26
C SER A 94 -5.45 20.17 7.18
N ARG A 95 -6.69 20.56 7.51
CA ARG A 95 -7.87 20.46 6.62
C ARG A 95 -7.65 21.18 5.29
N SER A 96 -7.89 20.48 4.18
CA SER A 96 -7.91 21.10 2.85
C SER A 96 -8.98 22.19 2.77
N ALA A 97 -8.59 23.35 2.24
CA ALA A 97 -9.51 24.42 1.93
C ALA A 97 -10.53 23.98 0.86
N SER A 98 -11.70 24.59 0.89
CA SER A 98 -12.68 24.51 -0.19
C SER A 98 -12.56 25.71 -1.13
N GLY A 99 -13.02 25.60 -2.37
CA GLY A 99 -13.05 26.73 -3.31
C GLY A 99 -11.88 26.82 -4.29
N PHE A 100 -10.98 25.83 -4.34
CA PHE A 100 -9.90 25.81 -5.34
C PHE A 100 -10.45 25.84 -6.78
N ASN A 101 -9.93 26.75 -7.59
CA ASN A 101 -10.25 26.88 -9.00
C ASN A 101 -9.51 25.79 -9.81
N LEU A 102 -10.20 24.66 -9.97
CA LEU A 102 -9.70 23.45 -10.63
C LEU A 102 -10.59 23.07 -11.83
N SER A 103 -10.97 24.07 -12.63
CA SER A 103 -11.80 23.86 -13.83
C SER A 103 -11.16 22.82 -14.76
N GLY A 104 -11.97 21.90 -15.30
CA GLY A 104 -11.49 20.84 -16.20
C GLY A 104 -10.90 19.60 -15.51
N ILE A 105 -10.72 19.61 -14.19
CA ILE A 105 -10.26 18.42 -13.44
C ILE A 105 -11.46 17.61 -12.93
N GLU A 106 -11.40 16.29 -13.02
CA GLU A 106 -12.45 15.38 -12.53
C GLU A 106 -12.66 15.45 -11.00
N PRO A 107 -13.89 15.35 -10.47
CA PRO A 107 -14.15 15.48 -9.03
C PRO A 107 -13.35 14.49 -8.16
N ALA A 108 -13.10 13.29 -8.65
CA ALA A 108 -12.29 12.29 -7.93
C ALA A 108 -10.82 12.69 -7.83
N GLU A 109 -10.27 13.31 -8.88
CA GLU A 109 -8.91 13.85 -8.87
C GLU A 109 -8.82 15.11 -8.00
N ARG A 110 -9.80 16.04 -8.11
CA ARG A 110 -9.87 17.24 -7.25
C ARG A 110 -9.75 16.89 -5.77
N ARG A 111 -10.47 15.87 -5.30
CA ARG A 111 -10.40 15.43 -3.89
C ARG A 111 -9.02 14.95 -3.47
N ARG A 112 -8.23 14.35 -4.38
CA ARG A 112 -6.88 13.87 -4.09
C ARG A 112 -5.86 15.01 -4.08
N ILE A 113 -5.99 15.97 -5.00
CA ILE A 113 -5.02 17.08 -5.12
C ILE A 113 -5.28 18.22 -4.13
N ALA A 114 -6.54 18.49 -3.76
CA ALA A 114 -6.91 19.66 -2.96
C ALA A 114 -6.19 19.74 -1.60
N TRP A 115 -5.82 18.60 -1.02
CA TRP A 115 -5.05 18.59 0.22
C TRP A 115 -3.62 19.10 0.06
N HIS A 116 -3.06 19.00 -1.15
CA HIS A 116 -1.66 19.30 -1.43
C HIS A 116 -1.46 20.66 -2.11
N LEU A 117 -2.53 21.45 -2.27
CA LEU A 117 -2.46 22.81 -2.77
C LEU A 117 -2.22 23.79 -1.62
N PRO A 118 -1.50 24.89 -1.85
CA PRO A 118 -1.40 25.98 -0.89
C PRO A 118 -2.73 26.74 -0.80
N ASP A 119 -2.99 27.40 0.32
CA ASP A 119 -4.28 28.05 0.55
C ASP A 119 -4.52 29.23 -0.39
N ASP A 120 -3.47 29.93 -0.78
CA ASP A 120 -3.46 31.08 -1.69
C ASP A 120 -3.49 30.66 -3.17
N PHE A 121 -3.62 29.36 -3.46
CA PHE A 121 -3.48 28.80 -4.81
C PHE A 121 -4.26 29.56 -5.88
N ASN A 122 -5.47 30.03 -5.57
CA ASN A 122 -6.32 30.76 -6.52
C ASN A 122 -5.79 32.14 -6.89
N SER A 123 -4.99 32.76 -6.01
CA SER A 123 -4.38 34.08 -6.23
C SER A 123 -3.06 34.00 -7.01
N LEU A 124 -2.48 32.81 -7.12
CA LEU A 124 -1.22 32.60 -7.83
C LEU A 124 -1.37 32.79 -9.36
N PRO A 125 -0.30 33.28 -10.03
CA PRO A 125 -0.25 33.32 -11.49
C PRO A 125 -0.54 31.96 -12.12
N PHE A 126 -1.20 31.93 -13.28
CA PHE A 126 -1.57 30.70 -13.97
C PHE A 126 -0.39 29.73 -14.15
N ALA A 127 0.77 30.23 -14.60
CA ALA A 127 1.98 29.42 -14.76
C ALA A 127 2.42 28.73 -13.45
N LYS A 128 2.28 29.42 -12.32
CA LYS A 128 2.62 28.86 -11.00
C LYS A 128 1.60 27.82 -10.54
N ARG A 129 0.32 28.02 -10.84
CA ARG A 129 -0.73 27.05 -10.58
C ARG A 129 -0.50 25.74 -11.34
N GLU A 130 -0.17 25.83 -12.64
CA GLU A 130 0.17 24.67 -13.46
C GLU A 130 1.42 23.94 -12.95
N GLU A 131 2.47 24.68 -12.58
CA GLU A 131 3.68 24.12 -11.96
C GLU A 131 3.36 23.29 -10.70
N ILE A 132 2.55 23.85 -9.79
CA ILE A 132 2.13 23.17 -8.55
C ILE A 132 1.29 21.93 -8.88
N LEU A 133 0.35 22.03 -9.82
CA LEU A 133 -0.49 20.91 -10.22
C LEU A 133 0.32 19.76 -10.84
N ASP A 134 1.27 20.06 -11.72
CA ASP A 134 2.16 19.06 -12.30
C ASP A 134 3.03 18.41 -11.21
N TRP A 135 3.61 19.21 -10.32
CA TRP A 135 4.42 18.70 -9.21
C TRP A 135 3.61 17.79 -8.28
N VAL A 136 2.41 18.21 -7.86
CA VAL A 136 1.52 17.39 -7.00
C VAL A 136 1.15 16.09 -7.70
N ARG A 137 0.77 16.14 -8.99
CA ARG A 137 0.44 14.94 -9.77
C ARG A 137 1.62 13.99 -9.84
N ARG A 138 2.80 14.50 -10.22
CA ARG A 138 4.02 13.71 -10.47
C ARG A 138 4.64 13.14 -9.20
N VAL A 139 4.77 13.96 -8.15
CA VAL A 139 5.50 13.59 -6.93
C VAL A 139 4.57 12.94 -5.91
N ILE A 140 3.41 13.54 -5.64
CA ILE A 140 2.52 13.06 -4.57
C ILE A 140 1.54 12.01 -5.07
N ILE A 141 0.81 12.27 -6.15
CA ILE A 141 -0.28 11.35 -6.55
C ILE A 141 0.28 10.10 -7.20
N SER A 142 0.99 10.26 -8.32
CA SER A 142 1.54 9.15 -9.08
C SER A 142 2.85 8.63 -8.48
N GLY A 143 3.68 9.54 -7.95
CA GLY A 143 5.08 9.25 -7.64
C GLY A 143 5.86 8.81 -8.87
N SER A 144 5.46 9.26 -10.06
CA SER A 144 5.78 8.61 -11.32
C SER A 144 7.05 9.14 -11.96
N THR A 145 7.96 8.21 -12.24
CA THR A 145 8.76 8.17 -13.47
C THR A 145 7.85 7.87 -14.68
N ASP A 146 8.27 8.12 -15.92
CA ASP A 146 7.44 7.92 -17.12
C ASP A 146 6.86 6.50 -17.26
N TYR A 147 7.52 5.52 -16.66
CA TYR A 147 7.03 4.14 -16.59
C TYR A 147 5.80 3.94 -15.69
N ARG A 148 5.69 4.64 -14.56
CA ARG A 148 4.47 4.56 -13.72
C ARG A 148 3.25 5.11 -14.46
N LYS A 149 3.46 6.07 -15.38
CA LYS A 149 2.40 6.54 -16.29
C LYS A 149 2.04 5.47 -17.32
N PHE A 150 3.02 4.79 -17.91
CA PHE A 150 2.80 3.61 -18.77
C PHE A 150 2.03 2.51 -18.03
N GLN A 151 2.42 2.18 -16.79
CA GLN A 151 1.75 1.22 -15.92
C GLN A 151 0.28 1.59 -15.65
N ALA A 152 0.00 2.84 -15.30
CA ALA A 152 -1.36 3.31 -15.06
C ALA A 152 -2.23 3.32 -16.34
N ALA A 153 -1.61 3.46 -17.51
CA ALA A 153 -2.28 3.33 -18.81
C ALA A 153 -2.52 1.85 -19.16
N ALA A 154 -1.54 0.97 -18.92
CA ALA A 154 -1.66 -0.48 -19.11
C ALA A 154 -2.74 -1.09 -18.21
N ALA A 155 -2.87 -0.63 -16.96
CA ALA A 155 -3.93 -1.05 -16.03
C ALA A 155 -5.36 -0.81 -16.53
N LYS A 156 -5.54 0.11 -17.49
CA LYS A 156 -6.84 0.39 -18.10
C LYS A 156 -7.19 -0.60 -19.21
N GLN A 157 -6.20 -1.33 -19.73
CA GLN A 157 -6.32 -2.28 -20.82
C GLN A 157 -6.64 -3.67 -20.25
N ARG A 158 -7.93 -4.04 -20.28
CA ARG A 158 -8.47 -5.23 -19.58
C ARG A 158 -8.47 -6.47 -20.48
N TYR A 159 -7.92 -7.61 -20.03
CA TYR A 159 -7.85 -8.81 -20.89
C TYR A 159 -7.86 -10.19 -20.20
N ALA A 160 -8.19 -10.34 -18.91
CA ALA A 160 -8.13 -11.63 -18.23
C ALA A 160 -9.33 -12.57 -18.52
N ILE A 161 -9.12 -13.89 -18.31
CA ILE A 161 -10.20 -14.88 -18.17
C ILE A 161 -10.48 -15.17 -16.68
N ARG A 162 -11.76 -15.22 -16.30
CA ARG A 162 -12.21 -15.52 -14.93
C ARG A 162 -12.44 -17.01 -14.80
N PHE A 163 -12.22 -17.57 -13.61
CA PHE A 163 -12.58 -18.94 -13.29
C PHE A 163 -13.70 -18.95 -12.24
N PRO A 164 -14.99 -18.80 -12.63
CA PRO A 164 -16.09 -18.79 -11.68
C PRO A 164 -16.17 -20.13 -10.92
N GLY A 165 -16.42 -20.06 -9.61
CA GLY A 165 -16.58 -21.26 -8.78
C GLY A 165 -15.28 -21.94 -8.33
N VAL A 166 -14.13 -21.57 -8.89
CA VAL A 166 -12.81 -22.03 -8.42
C VAL A 166 -12.35 -21.10 -7.30
N SER A 167 -12.77 -21.40 -6.06
CA SER A 167 -12.32 -20.70 -4.86
C SER A 167 -11.98 -21.72 -3.77
N TYR A 168 -10.87 -21.51 -3.06
CA TYR A 168 -10.55 -22.24 -1.85
C TYR A 168 -11.44 -21.72 -0.70
N GLY A 169 -12.27 -22.59 -0.10
CA GLY A 169 -13.18 -22.21 0.99
C GLY A 169 -14.38 -21.36 0.52
N GLY A 170 -15.56 -21.97 0.44
CA GLY A 170 -16.77 -21.39 -0.12
C GLY A 170 -17.08 -19.93 0.28
N ARG A 171 -16.88 -19.01 -0.68
CA ARG A 171 -17.75 -17.88 -1.05
C ARG A 171 -17.04 -17.12 -2.18
N ALA A 172 -17.60 -17.16 -3.38
CA ALA A 172 -17.18 -16.24 -4.43
C ALA A 172 -17.33 -14.79 -3.93
N PRO A 173 -16.32 -13.91 -4.07
CA PRO A 173 -16.47 -12.50 -3.73
C PRO A 173 -17.62 -11.91 -4.56
N ARG A 174 -18.69 -11.47 -3.90
CA ARG A 174 -19.86 -10.87 -4.57
C ARG A 174 -19.55 -9.56 -5.30
N ASP A 175 -18.39 -8.96 -5.04
CA ASP A 175 -18.08 -7.58 -5.45
C ASP A 175 -16.97 -7.45 -6.51
N GLY A 176 -16.49 -8.55 -7.12
CA GLY A 176 -15.49 -8.49 -8.20
C GLY A 176 -14.13 -7.89 -7.78
N LYS A 177 -13.85 -7.78 -6.47
CA LYS A 177 -12.58 -7.29 -5.93
C LYS A 177 -11.63 -8.45 -5.67
N ILE A 178 -10.39 -8.26 -6.11
CA ILE A 178 -9.30 -9.25 -6.14
C ILE A 178 -8.64 -9.34 -4.77
N ALA A 179 -8.37 -10.58 -4.32
CA ALA A 179 -7.53 -10.84 -3.16
C ALA A 179 -6.08 -11.05 -3.64
N ILE A 180 -5.22 -10.08 -3.34
CA ILE A 180 -3.80 -10.13 -3.70
C ILE A 180 -3.08 -11.23 -2.87
N PRO A 181 -2.12 -11.98 -3.41
CA PRO A 181 -1.31 -12.94 -2.64
C PRO A 181 -0.14 -12.27 -1.89
N ALA A 182 0.02 -12.55 -0.60
CA ALA A 182 1.06 -11.95 0.25
C ALA A 182 2.47 -12.60 0.16
N ASN A 183 2.67 -13.57 -0.74
CA ASN A 183 3.76 -14.54 -0.59
C ASN A 183 5.01 -14.34 -1.45
N TYR A 184 5.18 -13.24 -2.20
CA TYR A 184 6.43 -12.99 -2.97
C TYR A 184 6.82 -11.51 -3.00
N GLU A 185 6.83 -10.85 -1.84
CA GLU A 185 7.14 -9.42 -1.70
C GLU A 185 8.50 -8.98 -2.30
N GLU A 186 9.46 -9.88 -2.53
CA GLU A 186 10.79 -9.51 -3.04
C GLU A 186 10.89 -9.29 -4.55
N THR A 187 9.86 -9.66 -5.32
CA THR A 187 9.88 -9.56 -6.80
C THR A 187 8.59 -8.99 -7.39
N TRP A 188 7.63 -8.61 -6.55
CA TRP A 188 6.39 -7.99 -7.00
C TRP A 188 6.63 -6.53 -7.42
N ILE A 189 7.06 -6.39 -8.67
CA ILE A 189 6.63 -5.25 -9.49
C ILE A 189 5.10 -5.39 -9.55
N GLU A 190 4.36 -4.41 -9.03
CA GLU A 190 2.92 -4.28 -9.28
C GLU A 190 2.69 -4.51 -10.79
N ASP A 191 2.13 -5.66 -11.18
CA ASP A 191 1.64 -5.82 -12.55
C ASP A 191 0.27 -5.15 -12.56
N PRO A 192 0.11 -3.97 -13.18
CA PRO A 192 -1.12 -3.20 -13.10
C PRO A 192 -2.22 -3.79 -13.99
N ASP A 193 -1.93 -4.82 -14.80
CA ASP A 193 -2.92 -5.53 -15.63
C ASP A 193 -4.01 -6.25 -14.79
N LEU A 194 -3.88 -6.23 -13.45
CA LEU A 194 -4.71 -6.94 -12.47
C LEU A 194 -6.05 -6.23 -12.16
N LEU A 195 -6.73 -5.60 -13.13
CA LEU A 195 -8.06 -5.01 -12.89
C LEU A 195 -9.10 -5.42 -13.93
N SER A 196 -10.22 -5.92 -13.39
CA SER A 196 -11.27 -6.69 -14.06
C SER A 196 -11.88 -6.02 -15.31
N GLY A 197 -11.68 -6.67 -16.46
CA GLY A 197 -12.60 -6.71 -17.59
C GLY A 197 -12.49 -8.12 -18.15
N VAL A 198 -13.35 -8.99 -17.64
CA VAL A 198 -13.06 -10.42 -17.57
C VAL A 198 -14.15 -11.16 -18.33
N ILE A 199 -13.72 -12.01 -19.27
CA ILE A 199 -14.60 -13.00 -19.89
C ILE A 199 -14.56 -14.24 -19.00
N ASP A 200 -15.71 -14.84 -18.72
CA ASP A 200 -15.75 -16.08 -17.95
C ASP A 200 -15.13 -17.22 -18.75
N ALA A 201 -14.34 -18.05 -18.07
CA ALA A 201 -13.78 -19.26 -18.63
C ALA A 201 -14.92 -20.16 -19.13
N PRO A 202 -14.78 -20.75 -20.32
CA PRO A 202 -15.66 -21.84 -20.75
C PRO A 202 -15.72 -22.93 -19.67
N PRO A 203 -16.87 -23.62 -19.49
CA PRO A 203 -17.05 -24.59 -18.41
C PRO A 203 -15.92 -25.63 -18.32
N THR A 204 -15.44 -26.10 -19.46
CA THR A 204 -14.37 -27.09 -19.55
C THR A 204 -13.01 -26.55 -19.10
N LEU A 205 -12.63 -25.34 -19.52
CA LEU A 205 -11.42 -24.67 -19.03
C LEU A 205 -11.53 -24.35 -17.52
N ALA A 206 -12.73 -24.02 -17.06
CA ALA A 206 -13.01 -23.81 -15.65
C ALA A 206 -12.81 -25.07 -14.80
N MET A 207 -13.24 -26.23 -15.31
CA MET A 207 -13.01 -27.53 -14.67
C MET A 207 -11.52 -27.87 -14.59
N GLU A 208 -10.76 -27.67 -15.68
CA GLU A 208 -9.31 -27.93 -15.69
C GLU A 208 -8.57 -27.10 -14.62
N MET A 209 -8.92 -25.82 -14.48
CA MET A 209 -8.38 -24.97 -13.40
C MET A 209 -8.80 -25.47 -12.01
N ALA A 210 -10.06 -25.87 -11.84
CA ALA A 210 -10.56 -26.40 -10.58
C ALA A 210 -9.78 -27.66 -10.16
N ASP A 211 -9.50 -28.55 -11.12
CA ASP A 211 -8.75 -29.78 -10.90
C ASP A 211 -7.28 -29.51 -10.56
N LEU A 212 -6.62 -28.57 -11.25
CA LEU A 212 -5.26 -28.13 -10.88
C LEU A 212 -5.22 -27.56 -9.46
N VAL A 213 -6.17 -26.69 -9.11
CA VAL A 213 -6.24 -26.09 -7.77
C VAL A 213 -6.50 -27.16 -6.73
N ARG A 214 -7.44 -28.08 -6.97
CA ARG A 214 -7.71 -29.22 -6.08
C ARG A 214 -6.44 -30.06 -5.90
N PHE A 215 -5.76 -30.41 -6.98
CA PHE A 215 -4.51 -31.16 -6.95
C PHE A 215 -3.45 -30.44 -6.11
N LYS A 216 -3.26 -29.12 -6.27
CA LYS A 216 -2.23 -28.37 -5.54
C LYS A 216 -2.60 -27.97 -4.12
N THR A 217 -3.87 -28.00 -3.72
CA THR A 217 -4.33 -27.56 -2.39
C THR A 217 -4.77 -28.68 -1.46
N SER A 218 -5.07 -29.88 -1.97
CA SER A 218 -5.53 -31.02 -1.14
C SER A 218 -4.49 -31.42 -0.08
N ALA A 219 -4.93 -31.88 1.10
CA ALA A 219 -4.00 -32.31 2.15
C ALA A 219 -3.19 -33.54 1.71
N LEU A 220 -3.87 -34.53 1.12
CA LEU A 220 -3.28 -35.74 0.56
C LEU A 220 -3.44 -35.74 -0.96
N THR A 221 -2.48 -36.35 -1.66
CA THR A 221 -2.59 -36.64 -3.09
C THR A 221 -3.58 -37.76 -3.33
N SER A 222 -4.35 -37.66 -4.41
CA SER A 222 -5.21 -38.75 -4.88
C SER A 222 -4.36 -39.98 -5.22
N ILE A 223 -4.92 -41.18 -5.02
CA ILE A 223 -4.28 -42.45 -5.35
C ILE A 223 -3.86 -42.43 -6.83
N GLY A 224 -2.64 -42.85 -7.12
CA GLY A 224 -2.07 -42.87 -8.48
C GLY A 224 -1.41 -41.55 -8.92
N PHE A 225 -1.56 -40.47 -8.15
CA PHE A 225 -0.92 -39.19 -8.44
C PHE A 225 0.21 -38.88 -7.45
N GLN A 226 1.29 -38.28 -7.94
CA GLN A 226 2.35 -37.72 -7.11
C GLN A 226 2.37 -36.21 -7.21
N ARG A 227 2.72 -35.53 -6.12
CA ARG A 227 2.76 -34.07 -6.07
C ARG A 227 3.96 -33.58 -5.31
N ASN A 228 4.61 -32.56 -5.88
CA ASN A 228 5.60 -31.77 -5.19
C ASN A 228 5.00 -30.43 -4.74
N GLY A 229 5.13 -30.14 -3.44
CA GLY A 229 4.64 -28.93 -2.79
C GLY A 229 3.12 -28.81 -2.69
N VAL A 230 2.66 -28.02 -1.74
CA VAL A 230 1.24 -27.69 -1.54
C VAL A 230 1.07 -26.18 -1.62
N TRP A 231 0.07 -25.72 -2.36
CA TRP A 231 -0.29 -24.31 -2.41
C TRP A 231 -1.14 -23.95 -1.19
N GLY A 232 -0.75 -22.88 -0.50
CA GLY A 232 -1.66 -22.18 0.40
C GLY A 232 -2.71 -21.38 -0.38
N GLU A 233 -3.72 -20.87 0.33
CA GLU A 233 -4.82 -20.10 -0.25
C GLU A 233 -4.35 -18.93 -1.12
N GLU A 234 -3.39 -18.13 -0.63
CA GLU A 234 -2.85 -17.00 -1.38
C GLU A 234 -2.11 -17.45 -2.64
N THR A 235 -1.31 -18.52 -2.54
CA THR A 235 -0.59 -19.07 -3.69
C THR A 235 -1.58 -19.58 -4.74
N ALA A 236 -2.65 -20.27 -4.33
CA ALA A 236 -3.66 -20.75 -5.27
C ALA A 236 -4.35 -19.59 -5.99
N SER A 237 -4.80 -18.57 -5.27
CA SER A 237 -5.39 -17.35 -5.85
C SER A 237 -4.44 -16.68 -6.85
N GLN A 238 -3.14 -16.60 -6.52
CA GLN A 238 -2.12 -16.09 -7.45
C GLN A 238 -2.08 -16.87 -8.76
N LYS A 239 -2.01 -18.20 -8.68
CA LYS A 239 -1.83 -19.04 -9.86
C LYS A 239 -3.06 -19.02 -10.76
N ILE A 240 -4.25 -18.96 -10.16
CA ILE A 240 -5.51 -18.75 -10.90
C ILE A 240 -5.44 -17.45 -11.71
N GLU A 241 -5.00 -16.36 -11.08
CA GLU A 241 -4.91 -15.05 -11.72
C GLU A 241 -3.87 -15.00 -12.84
N HIS A 242 -2.66 -15.49 -12.57
CA HIS A 242 -1.56 -15.55 -13.55
C HIS A 242 -1.96 -16.34 -14.81
N LEU A 243 -2.57 -17.50 -14.62
CA LEU A 243 -3.06 -18.33 -15.72
C LEU A 243 -4.27 -17.68 -16.42
N GLY A 244 -5.13 -16.99 -15.67
CA GLY A 244 -6.23 -16.19 -16.22
C GLY A 244 -5.77 -15.06 -17.13
N LEU A 245 -4.66 -14.38 -16.80
CA LEU A 245 -4.04 -13.37 -17.66
C LEU A 245 -3.44 -14.01 -18.93
N MET A 246 -2.76 -15.14 -18.80
CA MET A 246 -2.18 -15.86 -19.94
C MET A 246 -3.25 -16.32 -20.94
N PHE A 247 -4.29 -17.01 -20.46
CA PHE A 247 -5.39 -17.43 -21.32
C PHE A 247 -6.20 -16.25 -21.86
N GLY A 248 -6.29 -15.18 -21.07
CA GLY A 248 -6.85 -13.91 -21.51
C GLY A 248 -6.11 -13.26 -22.67
N ALA A 249 -4.76 -13.25 -22.63
CA ALA A 249 -3.92 -12.77 -23.72
C ALA A 249 -4.10 -13.61 -24.99
N LEU A 250 -4.20 -14.94 -24.86
CA LEU A 250 -4.48 -15.84 -25.98
C LEU A 250 -5.86 -15.55 -26.59
N ALA A 251 -6.88 -15.30 -25.77
CA ALA A 251 -8.24 -15.05 -26.23
C ALA A 251 -8.46 -13.67 -26.86
N ALA A 252 -7.74 -12.65 -26.37
CA ALA A 252 -7.97 -11.27 -26.78
C ALA A 252 -7.71 -11.04 -28.27
N SER A 253 -8.49 -10.14 -28.90
CA SER A 253 -8.41 -9.88 -30.34
C SER A 253 -7.05 -9.33 -30.77
N LYS A 254 -6.56 -9.80 -31.92
CA LYS A 254 -5.36 -9.27 -32.61
C LYS A 254 -5.51 -7.79 -32.98
N ALA A 255 -6.71 -7.35 -33.33
CA ALA A 255 -6.99 -5.99 -33.77
C ALA A 255 -7.41 -5.03 -32.62
N GLY A 256 -7.64 -5.57 -31.41
CA GLY A 256 -8.00 -4.76 -30.24
C GLY A 256 -6.79 -4.08 -29.59
N GLU A 257 -7.03 -3.22 -28.61
CA GLU A 257 -5.98 -2.51 -27.86
C GLU A 257 -4.96 -3.46 -27.21
N ILE A 258 -5.42 -4.66 -26.82
CA ILE A 258 -4.61 -5.71 -26.20
C ILE A 258 -3.65 -6.36 -27.19
N LYS A 259 -4.00 -6.37 -28.49
CA LYS A 259 -3.28 -7.09 -29.55
C LYS A 259 -2.99 -8.54 -29.16
N GLY A 260 -3.99 -9.24 -28.62
CA GLY A 260 -3.86 -10.63 -28.19
C GLY A 260 -3.79 -11.59 -29.39
N TYR A 261 -3.82 -12.90 -29.14
CA TYR A 261 -3.71 -13.88 -30.24
C TYR A 261 -5.03 -14.12 -30.98
N GLY A 262 -6.18 -13.93 -30.33
CA GLY A 262 -7.50 -14.19 -30.91
C GLY A 262 -7.87 -15.68 -30.97
N VAL A 263 -7.36 -16.51 -30.08
CA VAL A 263 -7.77 -17.91 -29.94
C VAL A 263 -9.24 -17.97 -29.50
N PRO A 264 -10.13 -18.67 -30.22
CA PRO A 264 -11.52 -18.85 -29.79
C PRO A 264 -11.59 -19.52 -28.41
N LEU A 265 -12.45 -19.01 -27.52
CA LEU A 265 -12.57 -19.52 -26.14
C LEU A 265 -12.75 -21.04 -26.07
N ARG A 266 -13.52 -21.63 -26.98
CA ARG A 266 -13.76 -23.09 -27.05
C ARG A 266 -12.49 -23.93 -27.28
N GLN A 267 -11.43 -23.34 -27.85
CA GLN A 267 -10.15 -23.98 -28.11
C GLN A 267 -9.16 -23.82 -26.95
N LEU A 268 -9.50 -23.05 -25.92
CA LEU A 268 -8.64 -22.91 -24.75
C LEU A 268 -8.72 -24.16 -23.86
N THR A 269 -7.55 -24.69 -23.55
CA THR A 269 -7.32 -25.81 -22.63
C THR A 269 -5.91 -25.71 -22.06
N PHE A 270 -5.70 -26.23 -20.85
CA PHE A 270 -4.38 -26.42 -20.26
C PHE A 270 -3.46 -27.31 -21.09
N GLY A 271 -4.02 -28.18 -21.95
CA GLY A 271 -3.23 -28.96 -22.91
C GLY A 271 -2.38 -28.09 -23.84
N LEU A 272 -2.77 -26.83 -24.09
CA LEU A 272 -1.95 -25.89 -24.87
C LEU A 272 -0.61 -25.55 -24.20
N LEU A 273 -0.50 -25.70 -22.88
CA LEU A 273 0.65 -25.23 -22.12
C LEU A 273 1.87 -26.15 -22.22
N ILE A 274 1.77 -27.30 -22.89
CA ILE A 274 2.93 -28.14 -23.22
C ILE A 274 3.63 -27.72 -24.52
N PHE A 275 3.07 -26.82 -25.32
CA PHE A 275 3.65 -26.46 -26.62
C PHE A 275 4.59 -25.25 -26.48
N PRO A 276 5.88 -25.36 -26.85
CA PRO A 276 6.86 -24.27 -26.73
C PRO A 276 6.43 -22.95 -27.38
N SER A 277 5.85 -23.02 -28.58
CA SER A 277 5.43 -21.85 -29.37
C SER A 277 4.36 -21.00 -28.67
N VAL A 278 3.51 -21.60 -27.82
CA VAL A 278 2.52 -20.87 -27.00
C VAL A 278 3.23 -19.96 -25.99
N TRP A 279 4.29 -20.47 -25.36
CA TRP A 279 5.08 -19.73 -24.38
C TRP A 279 5.96 -18.69 -25.05
N ASP A 280 6.64 -19.04 -26.15
CA ASP A 280 7.49 -18.11 -26.88
C ASP A 280 6.68 -16.93 -27.42
N TRP A 281 5.47 -17.18 -27.96
CA TRP A 281 4.56 -16.11 -28.32
C TRP A 281 4.17 -15.25 -27.12
N TYR A 282 3.75 -15.86 -26.00
CA TYR A 282 3.31 -15.10 -24.81
C TYR A 282 4.42 -14.21 -24.26
N LEU A 283 5.65 -14.72 -24.24
CA LEU A 283 6.85 -14.01 -23.80
C LEU A 283 7.17 -12.83 -24.71
N GLN A 284 7.21 -13.05 -26.04
CA GLN A 284 7.44 -11.99 -27.02
C GLN A 284 6.31 -10.96 -27.02
N TRP A 285 5.07 -11.40 -26.83
CA TRP A 285 3.91 -10.52 -26.75
C TRP A 285 4.03 -9.59 -25.53
N ARG A 286 4.39 -10.13 -24.35
CA ARG A 286 4.65 -9.33 -23.13
C ARG A 286 5.80 -8.35 -23.35
N GLU A 287 6.89 -8.80 -23.96
CA GLU A 287 8.02 -7.93 -24.32
C GLU A 287 7.57 -6.82 -25.28
N SER A 288 6.82 -7.12 -26.34
CA SER A 288 6.40 -6.12 -27.33
C SER A 288 5.48 -5.05 -26.73
N ARG A 289 4.64 -5.43 -25.76
CA ARG A 289 3.77 -4.49 -25.05
C ARG A 289 4.53 -3.63 -24.07
N ARG A 290 5.52 -4.18 -23.36
CA ARG A 290 6.26 -3.48 -22.29
C ARG A 290 7.59 -2.85 -22.73
N GLY A 291 8.18 -3.34 -23.80
CA GLY A 291 9.51 -3.00 -24.34
C GLY A 291 10.69 -3.81 -23.77
N PHE A 292 10.48 -4.72 -22.82
CA PHE A 292 11.54 -5.52 -22.17
C PHE A 292 10.97 -6.68 -21.32
N TYR A 293 11.84 -7.60 -20.86
CA TYR A 293 11.53 -8.71 -19.94
C TYR A 293 11.72 -8.35 -18.44
N THR A 294 10.99 -9.03 -17.56
CA THR A 294 11.09 -8.88 -16.09
C THR A 294 11.09 -10.24 -15.37
N ALA A 295 11.13 -10.21 -14.04
CA ALA A 295 10.93 -11.40 -13.21
C ALA A 295 9.56 -12.08 -13.42
N TRP A 296 8.53 -11.35 -13.90
CA TRP A 296 7.21 -11.92 -14.17
C TRP A 296 7.27 -13.10 -15.15
N GLU A 297 7.98 -12.94 -16.25
CA GLU A 297 8.09 -13.97 -17.28
C GLU A 297 8.82 -15.22 -16.76
N VAL A 298 9.82 -15.01 -15.90
CA VAL A 298 10.51 -16.09 -15.18
C VAL A 298 9.53 -16.84 -14.26
N ASP A 299 8.70 -16.12 -13.52
CA ASP A 299 7.73 -16.73 -12.62
C ASP A 299 6.60 -17.46 -13.36
N MET A 300 6.17 -16.95 -14.52
CA MET A 300 5.23 -17.65 -15.40
C MET A 300 5.83 -18.96 -15.93
N LEU A 301 7.07 -18.94 -16.41
CA LEU A 301 7.76 -20.16 -16.84
C LEU A 301 7.96 -21.15 -15.69
N ARG A 302 8.21 -20.67 -14.46
CA ARG A 302 8.28 -21.54 -13.27
C ARG A 302 6.95 -22.24 -12.96
N ILE A 303 5.80 -21.62 -13.27
CA ILE A 303 4.50 -22.29 -13.20
C ILE A 303 4.48 -23.44 -14.21
N ALA A 304 4.90 -23.17 -15.45
CA ALA A 304 4.98 -24.17 -16.51
C ALA A 304 5.84 -25.37 -16.09
N LEU A 305 7.04 -25.10 -15.60
CA LEU A 305 7.96 -26.12 -15.08
C LEU A 305 7.34 -26.92 -13.94
N ALA A 306 6.62 -26.26 -13.02
CA ALA A 306 6.00 -26.94 -11.89
C ALA A 306 4.83 -27.86 -12.30
N ILE A 307 4.10 -27.55 -13.38
CA ILE A 307 3.00 -28.38 -13.87
C ILE A 307 3.45 -29.47 -14.85
N THR A 308 4.64 -29.35 -15.46
CA THR A 308 5.20 -30.39 -16.36
C THR A 308 6.32 -31.22 -15.75
N LYS A 309 6.70 -30.95 -14.48
CA LYS A 309 7.78 -31.65 -13.77
C LYS A 309 7.62 -33.17 -13.82
N GLU A 310 8.73 -33.87 -14.00
CA GLU A 310 8.79 -35.33 -13.93
C GLU A 310 8.13 -35.87 -12.66
N SER A 311 7.32 -36.92 -12.85
CA SER A 311 6.51 -37.65 -11.85
C SER A 311 5.44 -36.84 -11.11
N THR A 312 5.63 -35.53 -10.91
CA THR A 312 4.85 -34.72 -9.94
C THR A 312 4.10 -33.54 -10.56
N GLY A 313 4.34 -33.26 -11.84
CA GLY A 313 3.66 -32.23 -12.60
C GLY A 313 2.20 -32.62 -12.84
N TRP A 314 1.27 -31.70 -12.58
CA TRP A 314 -0.15 -31.94 -12.81
C TRP A 314 -0.43 -32.24 -14.29
N LEU A 315 -0.01 -31.35 -15.19
CA LEU A 315 -0.24 -31.48 -16.63
C LEU A 315 0.38 -32.77 -17.18
N ARG A 316 1.58 -33.16 -16.71
CA ARG A 316 2.23 -34.42 -17.08
C ARG A 316 1.43 -35.67 -16.70
N GLN A 317 0.61 -35.60 -15.66
CA GLN A 317 -0.25 -36.69 -15.17
C GLN A 317 -1.65 -36.69 -15.79
N HIS A 318 -1.95 -35.75 -16.72
CA HIS A 318 -3.26 -35.58 -17.35
C HIS A 318 -3.19 -35.59 -18.89
N PRO A 319 -2.80 -36.72 -19.53
CA PRO A 319 -2.70 -36.84 -20.99
C PRO A 319 -4.04 -36.62 -21.72
N GLU A 320 -5.17 -36.86 -21.06
CA GLU A 320 -6.51 -36.64 -21.60
C GLU A 320 -6.78 -35.18 -22.01
N LEU A 321 -6.01 -34.22 -21.47
CA LEU A 321 -6.11 -32.81 -21.85
C LEU A 321 -5.71 -32.57 -23.31
N LEU A 322 -4.88 -33.44 -23.89
CA LEU A 322 -4.51 -33.37 -25.31
C LEU A 322 -5.70 -33.57 -26.24
N ALA A 323 -6.72 -34.35 -25.83
CA ALA A 323 -7.88 -34.65 -26.65
C ALA A 323 -8.66 -33.39 -27.07
N ARG A 324 -8.48 -32.28 -26.35
CA ARG A 324 -9.13 -31.00 -26.61
C ARG A 324 -8.27 -30.03 -27.41
N VAL A 325 -6.99 -30.33 -27.59
CA VAL A 325 -6.07 -29.47 -28.34
C VAL A 325 -6.42 -29.54 -29.82
N GLN A 326 -6.56 -28.38 -30.45
CA GLN A 326 -6.75 -28.24 -31.88
C GLN A 326 -5.57 -27.47 -32.47
N PRO A 327 -5.23 -27.67 -33.76
CA PRO A 327 -4.25 -26.84 -34.43
C PRO A 327 -4.62 -25.37 -34.35
N ILE A 328 -3.66 -24.54 -33.92
CA ILE A 328 -3.79 -23.08 -33.86
C ILE A 328 -2.65 -22.54 -34.71
N GLY A 329 -2.98 -21.99 -35.88
CA GLY A 329 -1.98 -21.57 -36.87
C GLY A 329 -0.99 -20.56 -36.31
N GLY A 330 0.27 -20.98 -36.17
CA GLY A 330 1.38 -20.20 -35.59
C GLY A 330 1.68 -20.47 -34.11
N LEU A 331 0.87 -21.28 -33.41
CA LEU A 331 1.14 -21.72 -32.02
C LEU A 331 1.23 -23.24 -31.87
N VAL A 332 0.36 -24.00 -32.54
CA VAL A 332 0.29 -25.45 -32.39
C VAL A 332 -0.04 -26.07 -33.75
N SER A 333 0.85 -26.92 -34.25
CA SER A 333 0.65 -27.68 -35.50
C SER A 333 0.03 -29.06 -35.24
N GLN A 334 -0.55 -29.66 -36.28
CA GLN A 334 -1.08 -31.02 -36.18
C GLN A 334 0.00 -32.05 -35.85
N ASN A 335 1.20 -31.90 -36.44
CA ASN A 335 2.33 -32.80 -36.18
C ASN A 335 2.76 -32.79 -34.71
N GLU A 336 2.76 -31.63 -34.06
CA GLU A 336 3.07 -31.53 -32.62
C GLU A 336 1.99 -32.20 -31.76
N ILE A 337 0.71 -32.11 -32.16
CA ILE A 337 -0.39 -32.79 -31.48
C ILE A 337 -0.26 -34.31 -31.64
N ASP A 338 0.09 -34.78 -32.83
CA ASP A 338 0.27 -36.21 -33.12
C ASP A 338 1.47 -36.77 -32.34
N TYR A 339 2.59 -36.05 -32.30
CA TYR A 339 3.74 -36.40 -31.46
C TYR A 339 3.37 -36.49 -29.97
N ALA A 340 2.67 -35.49 -29.44
CA ALA A 340 2.25 -35.50 -28.03
C ALA A 340 1.23 -36.62 -27.73
N ARG A 341 0.51 -37.12 -28.75
CA ARG A 341 -0.43 -38.24 -28.62
C ARG A 341 0.30 -39.57 -28.57
N GLU A 342 1.37 -39.71 -29.34
CA GLU A 342 2.24 -40.88 -29.34
C GLU A 342 3.09 -40.96 -28.07
N ASP A 343 3.68 -39.83 -27.64
CA ASP A 343 4.51 -39.75 -26.44
C ASP A 343 4.24 -38.47 -25.64
N TRP A 344 3.19 -38.51 -24.81
CA TRP A 344 2.83 -37.40 -23.93
C TRP A 344 3.94 -37.05 -22.93
N HIS A 345 4.65 -38.06 -22.42
CA HIS A 345 5.70 -37.85 -21.43
C HIS A 345 6.95 -37.25 -22.07
N GLY A 346 7.33 -37.70 -23.26
CA GLY A 346 8.37 -37.11 -24.09
C GLY A 346 8.06 -35.65 -24.44
N ALA A 347 6.85 -35.36 -24.91
CA ALA A 347 6.42 -33.98 -25.19
C ALA A 347 6.49 -33.07 -23.95
N CYS A 348 6.07 -33.55 -22.77
CA CYS A 348 6.21 -32.82 -21.51
C CYS A 348 7.69 -32.58 -21.14
N GLU A 349 8.55 -33.56 -21.38
CA GLU A 349 9.98 -33.49 -21.09
C GLU A 349 10.70 -32.48 -22.00
N ASP A 350 10.41 -32.52 -23.30
CA ASP A 350 10.96 -31.58 -24.28
C ASP A 350 10.52 -30.14 -23.97
N PHE A 351 9.26 -29.95 -23.61
CA PHE A 351 8.78 -28.66 -23.14
C PHE A 351 9.46 -28.22 -21.84
N HIS A 352 9.64 -29.13 -20.87
CA HIS A 352 10.30 -28.81 -19.60
C HIS A 352 11.73 -28.33 -19.82
N LYS A 353 12.46 -28.95 -20.75
CA LYS A 353 13.80 -28.50 -21.18
C LYS A 353 13.74 -27.12 -21.83
N HIS A 354 12.82 -26.90 -22.75
CA HIS A 354 12.61 -25.59 -23.41
C HIS A 354 12.36 -24.48 -22.38
N ALA A 355 11.37 -24.67 -21.50
CA ALA A 355 11.03 -23.69 -20.47
C ALA A 355 12.20 -23.44 -19.50
N SER A 356 12.98 -24.48 -19.15
CA SER A 356 14.16 -24.35 -18.28
C SER A 356 15.27 -23.50 -18.92
N HIS A 357 15.47 -23.65 -20.24
CA HIS A 357 16.40 -22.80 -20.99
C HIS A 357 15.89 -21.35 -21.06
N ARG A 358 14.60 -21.15 -21.37
CA ARG A 358 14.00 -19.81 -21.42
C ARG A 358 14.06 -19.09 -20.07
N VAL A 359 13.88 -19.78 -18.95
CA VAL A 359 14.10 -19.21 -17.62
C VAL A 359 15.50 -18.61 -17.51
N LYS A 360 16.54 -19.36 -17.88
CA LYS A 360 17.95 -18.91 -17.78
C LYS A 360 18.27 -17.76 -18.74
N GLU A 361 17.67 -17.75 -19.92
CA GLU A 361 17.88 -16.67 -20.89
C GLU A 361 17.18 -15.39 -20.46
N ILE A 362 15.90 -15.48 -20.09
CA ILE A 362 15.12 -14.34 -19.61
C ILE A 362 15.73 -13.78 -18.35
N GLN A 363 16.16 -14.61 -17.38
CA GLN A 363 16.83 -14.12 -16.18
C GLN A 363 18.08 -13.28 -16.46
N ARG A 364 18.80 -13.55 -17.56
CA ARG A 364 20.00 -12.79 -17.95
C ARG A 364 19.68 -11.44 -18.58
N ILE A 365 18.56 -11.33 -19.29
CA ILE A 365 18.17 -10.11 -20.02
C ILE A 365 17.04 -9.33 -19.33
N ALA A 366 16.40 -9.92 -18.32
CA ALA A 366 15.34 -9.30 -17.55
C ALA A 366 15.89 -8.06 -16.85
N ARG A 367 15.22 -6.93 -17.05
CA ARG A 367 15.61 -5.67 -16.44
C ARG A 367 14.87 -5.52 -15.12
N VAL A 368 15.61 -5.20 -14.07
CA VAL A 368 15.04 -4.65 -12.83
C VAL A 368 14.62 -3.23 -13.17
N HIS A 369 13.35 -3.07 -13.51
CA HIS A 369 12.86 -1.83 -14.12
C HIS A 369 12.95 -0.62 -13.17
N ARG A 370 12.86 -0.87 -11.87
CA ARG A 370 12.98 0.17 -10.86
C ARG A 370 13.79 -0.37 -9.71
N ASP A 371 14.68 0.46 -9.18
CA ASP A 371 15.17 0.24 -7.84
C ASP A 371 13.96 0.23 -6.88
N PRO A 372 13.59 -0.91 -6.26
CA PRO A 372 12.43 -0.97 -5.36
C PRO A 372 12.56 0.00 -4.18
N PHE A 373 13.80 0.42 -3.89
CA PHE A 373 14.12 1.37 -2.85
C PHE A 373 13.97 2.83 -3.29
N GLU A 374 13.90 3.15 -4.59
CA GLU A 374 13.82 4.53 -5.11
C GLU A 374 12.82 5.42 -4.33
N PRO A 375 11.59 4.97 -4.01
CA PRO A 375 10.65 5.81 -3.25
C PRO A 375 11.09 6.23 -1.86
N ILE A 376 11.98 5.45 -1.26
CA ILE A 376 12.45 5.59 0.12
C ILE A 376 13.96 5.83 0.20
N MET A 377 14.65 6.04 -0.93
CA MET A 377 16.09 6.30 -0.93
C MET A 377 16.51 7.42 0.02
N PRO A 378 15.81 8.57 0.10
CA PRO A 378 16.15 9.62 1.07
C PRO A 378 16.13 9.15 2.53
N VAL A 379 15.35 8.11 2.84
CA VAL A 379 15.30 7.49 4.17
C VAL A 379 16.43 6.47 4.33
N LEU A 380 16.64 5.61 3.33
CA LEU A 380 17.66 4.57 3.40
C LEU A 380 19.07 5.13 3.35
N GLU A 381 19.28 6.30 2.76
CA GLU A 381 20.57 7.00 2.73
C GLU A 381 20.89 7.69 4.05
N ALA A 382 19.89 8.06 4.85
CA ALA A 382 20.10 8.68 6.16
C ALA A 382 20.88 7.77 7.12
N ASP A 383 21.62 8.37 8.06
CA ASP A 383 22.40 7.63 9.07
C ASP A 383 21.50 6.75 9.96
N SER A 384 20.31 7.25 10.26
CA SER A 384 19.27 6.54 11.00
C SER A 384 18.01 6.43 10.15
N PRO A 385 17.86 5.39 9.30
CA PRO A 385 16.67 5.23 8.47
C PRO A 385 15.36 5.17 9.27
N VAL A 386 15.35 4.45 10.41
CA VAL A 386 14.19 4.42 11.32
C VAL A 386 13.93 5.80 11.93
N GLY A 387 14.97 6.54 12.32
CA GLY A 387 14.84 7.90 12.83
C GLY A 387 14.27 8.88 11.80
N GLU A 388 14.72 8.78 10.54
CA GLU A 388 14.21 9.59 9.44
C GLU A 388 12.74 9.27 9.14
N TYR A 389 12.38 7.98 9.06
CA TYR A 389 11.00 7.55 8.82
C TYR A 389 10.05 7.88 9.98
N ARG A 390 10.55 7.88 11.22
CA ARG A 390 9.77 8.25 12.42
C ARG A 390 9.20 9.67 12.33
N LYS A 391 9.87 10.60 11.64
CA LYS A 391 9.38 11.99 11.43
C LYS A 391 7.97 12.02 10.81
N ILE A 392 7.61 11.00 10.02
CA ILE A 392 6.25 10.89 9.45
C ILE A 392 5.21 10.71 10.57
N THR A 393 5.51 9.92 11.60
CA THR A 393 4.60 9.72 12.73
C THR A 393 4.44 10.98 13.58
N GLU A 394 5.51 11.76 13.73
CA GLU A 394 5.49 13.06 14.41
C GLU A 394 4.66 14.08 13.63
N GLU A 395 4.77 14.10 12.31
CA GLU A 395 3.96 14.94 11.42
C GLU A 395 2.47 14.58 11.49
N ILE A 396 2.12 13.29 11.63
CA ILE A 396 0.72 12.87 11.83
C ILE A 396 0.15 13.44 13.12
N ILE A 397 0.88 13.33 14.23
CA ILE A 397 0.45 13.85 15.54
C ILE A 397 0.37 15.38 15.52
N ARG A 398 1.38 16.06 14.94
CA ARG A 398 1.40 17.52 14.80
C ARG A 398 0.20 18.05 14.03
N LEU A 399 -0.26 17.32 13.01
CA LEU A 399 -1.38 17.68 12.13
C LEU A 399 -2.70 17.03 12.53
N MET A 400 -2.73 16.31 13.64
CA MET A 400 -3.93 15.66 14.16
C MET A 400 -4.96 16.72 14.52
N PRO A 401 -6.21 16.59 14.05
CA PRO A 401 -7.26 17.53 14.40
C PRO A 401 -7.72 17.31 15.83
N ASP A 402 -8.35 18.34 16.39
CA ASP A 402 -9.02 18.28 17.68
C ASP A 402 -10.07 17.15 17.70
N GLU A 403 -9.97 16.25 18.69
CA GLU A 403 -10.81 15.05 18.79
C GLU A 403 -12.26 15.41 19.12
N GLU A 404 -12.51 16.37 20.00
CA GLU A 404 -13.85 16.75 20.43
C GLU A 404 -14.66 17.32 19.27
N ARG A 405 -14.03 18.20 18.47
CA ARG A 405 -14.66 18.87 17.33
C ARG A 405 -14.66 18.03 16.06
N TYR A 406 -13.65 17.17 15.88
CA TYR A 406 -13.47 16.34 14.68
C TYR A 406 -13.11 14.89 15.01
N PRO A 407 -14.02 14.15 15.69
CA PRO A 407 -13.71 12.81 16.23
C PRO A 407 -13.33 11.80 15.14
N ARG A 408 -13.97 11.88 13.97
CA ARG A 408 -13.65 10.99 12.86
C ARG A 408 -12.29 11.29 12.22
N PRO A 409 -11.99 12.53 11.79
CA PRO A 409 -10.64 12.86 11.33
C PRO A 409 -9.53 12.56 12.35
N ALA A 410 -9.77 12.77 13.64
CA ALA A 410 -8.83 12.39 14.71
C ALA A 410 -8.63 10.88 14.77
N ALA A 411 -9.71 10.09 14.75
CA ALA A 411 -9.66 8.63 14.68
C ALA A 411 -8.91 8.11 13.44
N GLU A 412 -9.08 8.76 12.29
CA GLU A 412 -8.34 8.43 11.06
C GLU A 412 -6.84 8.73 11.20
N ALA A 413 -6.47 9.84 11.86
CA ALA A 413 -5.09 10.20 12.13
C ALA A 413 -4.41 9.23 13.11
N VAL A 414 -5.08 8.87 14.22
CA VAL A 414 -4.55 7.88 15.19
C VAL A 414 -4.39 6.52 14.54
N ARG A 415 -5.35 6.07 13.71
CA ARG A 415 -5.18 4.84 12.91
C ARG A 415 -3.94 4.91 12.02
N SER A 416 -3.75 5.99 11.27
CA SER A 416 -2.58 6.20 10.39
C SER A 416 -1.27 6.22 11.18
N PHE A 417 -1.24 6.88 12.34
CA PHE A 417 -0.11 6.87 13.25
C PHE A 417 0.24 5.44 13.69
N LEU A 418 -0.74 4.69 14.21
CA LEU A 418 -0.55 3.31 14.67
C LEU A 418 -0.14 2.36 13.54
N MET A 419 -0.66 2.53 12.32
CA MET A 419 -0.24 1.73 11.15
C MET A 419 1.27 1.84 10.91
N LEU A 420 1.82 3.06 10.89
CA LEU A 420 3.26 3.27 10.69
C LEU A 420 4.06 2.89 11.94
N ARG A 421 3.58 3.27 13.13
CA ARG A 421 4.28 3.04 14.40
C ARG A 421 4.42 1.56 14.72
N LEU A 422 3.36 0.77 14.56
CA LEU A 422 3.42 -0.69 14.73
C LEU A 422 4.21 -1.36 13.60
N GLY A 423 4.13 -0.82 12.37
CA GLY A 423 4.96 -1.29 11.27
C GLY A 423 6.46 -1.20 11.58
N LEU A 424 6.90 -0.05 12.12
CA LEU A 424 8.29 0.20 12.51
C LEU A 424 8.75 -0.64 13.71
N HIS A 425 7.86 -1.04 14.61
CA HIS A 425 8.24 -1.83 15.78
C HIS A 425 8.24 -3.33 15.51
N LEU A 426 7.27 -3.81 14.74
CA LEU A 426 7.05 -5.24 14.56
C LEU A 426 7.77 -5.80 13.33
N GLY A 427 8.05 -4.94 12.34
CA GLY A 427 8.64 -5.36 11.07
C GLY A 427 7.80 -6.38 10.30
N LEU A 428 6.50 -6.48 10.58
CA LEU A 428 5.62 -7.49 9.99
C LEU A 428 5.35 -7.21 8.52
N ARG A 429 5.15 -8.28 7.75
CA ARG A 429 4.56 -8.18 6.40
C ARG A 429 3.15 -7.62 6.48
N GLN A 430 2.70 -6.96 5.41
CA GLN A 430 1.39 -6.31 5.38
C GLN A 430 0.26 -7.27 5.75
N LYS A 431 0.34 -8.55 5.34
CA LYS A 431 -0.68 -9.55 5.68
C LYS A 431 -0.84 -9.69 7.19
N ASN A 432 0.26 -9.87 7.91
CA ASN A 432 0.26 -10.11 9.35
C ASN A 432 -0.22 -8.87 10.11
N LEU A 433 0.22 -7.69 9.68
CA LEU A 433 -0.21 -6.42 10.28
C LEU A 433 -1.70 -6.12 10.03
N ARG A 434 -2.16 -6.31 8.79
CA ARG A 434 -3.54 -6.09 8.36
C ARG A 434 -4.54 -7.06 9.02
N GLN A 435 -4.14 -8.33 9.17
CA GLN A 435 -4.99 -9.39 9.73
C GLN A 435 -4.81 -9.57 11.24
N LEU A 436 -4.01 -8.72 11.88
CA LEU A 436 -3.77 -8.77 13.32
C LEU A 436 -5.10 -8.63 14.07
N MET A 437 -5.45 -9.63 14.86
CA MET A 437 -6.67 -9.63 15.66
C MET A 437 -6.49 -8.78 16.91
N LEU A 438 -7.56 -8.17 17.41
CA LEU A 438 -7.55 -7.43 18.66
C LEU A 438 -8.13 -8.29 19.80
N CYS A 439 -7.43 -8.31 20.93
CA CYS A 439 -7.97 -8.64 22.24
C CYS A 439 -7.92 -7.38 23.12
N PRO A 440 -9.06 -6.75 23.44
CA PRO A 440 -9.08 -5.60 24.32
C PRO A 440 -8.52 -5.95 25.70
N ARG A 441 -8.00 -4.95 26.42
CA ARG A 441 -7.54 -5.11 27.79
C ARG A 441 -8.67 -5.63 28.69
N GLY A 442 -8.34 -6.50 29.64
CA GLY A 442 -9.31 -7.16 30.52
C GLY A 442 -10.11 -8.31 29.88
N HIS A 443 -9.90 -8.60 28.60
CA HIS A 443 -10.47 -9.79 27.96
C HIS A 443 -9.45 -10.92 27.90
N MET A 444 -9.93 -12.16 27.94
CA MET A 444 -9.08 -13.35 27.82
C MET A 444 -8.54 -13.47 26.39
N PRO A 445 -7.20 -13.49 26.19
CA PRO A 445 -6.61 -13.70 24.89
C PRO A 445 -7.00 -15.03 24.25
N ARG A 446 -6.95 -15.08 22.92
CA ARG A 446 -7.18 -16.33 22.19
C ARG A 446 -6.03 -17.31 22.48
N PRO A 447 -6.32 -18.60 22.73
CA PRO A 447 -5.28 -19.61 22.84
C PRO A 447 -4.48 -19.72 21.54
N GLU A 448 -3.19 -19.99 21.64
CA GLU A 448 -2.29 -20.10 20.49
C GLU A 448 -2.79 -21.11 19.45
N ARG A 449 -3.34 -22.26 19.87
CA ARG A 449 -3.96 -23.25 18.98
C ARG A 449 -5.11 -22.70 18.12
N VAL A 450 -5.85 -21.72 18.63
CA VAL A 450 -6.91 -21.04 17.84
C VAL A 450 -6.27 -20.12 16.82
N LEU A 451 -5.24 -19.36 17.21
CA LEU A 451 -4.48 -18.48 16.32
C LEU A 451 -3.76 -19.27 15.22
N GLU A 452 -3.22 -20.45 15.52
CA GLU A 452 -2.62 -21.38 14.56
C GLU A 452 -3.62 -21.83 13.50
N LYS A 453 -4.83 -22.25 13.92
CA LYS A 453 -5.92 -22.63 13.02
C LYS A 453 -6.34 -21.47 12.12
N LEU A 454 -6.39 -20.26 12.66
CA LEU A 454 -6.72 -19.05 11.92
C LEU A 454 -5.57 -18.54 11.05
N LYS A 455 -4.33 -18.98 11.32
CA LYS A 455 -3.09 -18.44 10.76
C LYS A 455 -3.00 -16.91 10.89
N ARG A 456 -3.37 -16.39 12.07
CA ARG A 456 -3.38 -14.95 12.38
C ARG A 456 -2.73 -14.67 13.73
N GLY A 457 -2.17 -13.48 13.86
CA GLY A 457 -1.68 -12.95 15.13
C GLY A 457 -2.75 -12.24 15.93
N GLU A 458 -2.43 -11.90 17.18
CA GLU A 458 -3.26 -11.11 18.09
C GLU A 458 -2.42 -10.05 18.81
N ILE A 459 -2.91 -8.81 18.85
CA ILE A 459 -2.44 -7.79 19.78
C ILE A 459 -3.32 -7.81 21.02
N ARG A 460 -2.68 -7.85 22.19
CA ARG A 460 -3.32 -8.11 23.48
C ARG A 460 -2.53 -7.53 24.64
N TRP A 461 -3.17 -7.36 25.78
CA TRP A 461 -2.50 -6.99 27.01
C TRP A 461 -1.83 -8.22 27.65
N SER A 462 -0.55 -8.10 28.04
CA SER A 462 0.16 -9.10 28.85
C SER A 462 0.09 -8.69 30.31
N ASP A 463 -0.73 -9.37 31.12
CA ASP A 463 -0.77 -9.13 32.57
C ASP A 463 0.56 -9.47 33.25
N ARG A 464 1.28 -10.46 32.70
CA ARG A 464 2.60 -10.88 33.21
C ARG A 464 3.66 -9.78 33.03
N ASP A 465 3.68 -9.16 31.86
CA ASP A 465 4.73 -8.21 31.48
C ASP A 465 4.28 -6.75 31.62
N GLY A 466 3.02 -6.51 32.01
CA GLY A 466 2.46 -5.19 32.26
C GLY A 466 2.33 -4.31 31.02
N GLY A 467 2.08 -4.89 29.84
CA GLY A 467 2.11 -4.11 28.59
C GLY A 467 1.42 -4.76 27.40
N TRP A 468 1.19 -3.95 26.35
CA TRP A 468 0.67 -4.44 25.08
C TRP A 468 1.70 -5.32 24.38
N GLU A 469 1.32 -6.55 24.04
CA GLU A 469 2.13 -7.50 23.30
C GLU A 469 1.46 -7.91 21.98
N VAL A 470 2.28 -8.32 21.03
CA VAL A 470 1.85 -8.97 19.79
C VAL A 470 2.34 -10.41 19.80
N LEU A 471 1.40 -11.35 19.74
CA LEU A 471 1.69 -12.77 19.57
C LEU A 471 1.23 -13.25 18.20
N ILE A 472 2.12 -13.90 17.45
CA ILE A 472 1.81 -14.47 16.14
C ILE A 472 2.39 -15.89 16.06
N PRO A 473 1.57 -16.93 15.85
CA PRO A 473 2.08 -18.29 15.72
C PRO A 473 2.96 -18.42 14.47
N ALA A 474 4.01 -19.25 14.53
CA ALA A 474 4.98 -19.41 13.45
C ALA A 474 4.30 -19.75 12.11
N VAL A 475 3.27 -20.62 12.13
CA VAL A 475 2.50 -21.05 10.95
C VAL A 475 1.79 -19.92 10.20
N ALA A 476 1.61 -18.74 10.81
CA ALA A 476 1.06 -17.56 10.15
C ALA A 476 2.11 -16.86 9.25
N PHE A 477 3.40 -17.10 9.46
CA PHE A 477 4.47 -16.57 8.63
C PHE A 477 4.77 -17.48 7.44
N LYS A 478 5.10 -16.87 6.29
CA LYS A 478 5.59 -17.61 5.11
C LYS A 478 6.86 -18.41 5.42
N ASN A 479 7.71 -17.86 6.29
CA ASN A 479 8.99 -18.44 6.67
C ASN A 479 8.87 -19.25 7.97
N ALA A 480 7.71 -19.86 8.25
CA ALA A 480 7.45 -20.60 9.49
C ALA A 480 8.53 -21.64 9.83
N HIS A 481 9.16 -22.23 8.82
CA HIS A 481 10.20 -23.26 8.95
C HIS A 481 11.63 -22.71 8.93
N SER A 482 11.81 -21.38 8.93
CA SER A 482 13.16 -20.80 9.03
C SER A 482 13.72 -20.98 10.43
N SER A 483 15.06 -20.92 10.54
CA SER A 483 15.77 -20.98 11.80
C SER A 483 15.34 -19.90 12.81
N PHE A 484 14.74 -18.80 12.34
CA PHE A 484 14.22 -17.74 13.19
C PHE A 484 13.17 -18.23 14.19
N PHE A 485 12.22 -19.05 13.74
CA PHE A 485 11.10 -19.47 14.59
C PHE A 485 11.45 -20.64 15.49
N GLY A 486 12.20 -21.64 14.98
CA GLY A 486 12.50 -22.85 15.74
C GLY A 486 11.25 -23.46 16.41
N ASP A 487 10.13 -23.47 15.69
CA ASP A 487 8.79 -23.88 16.13
C ASP A 487 8.16 -23.07 17.28
N LYS A 488 8.68 -21.87 17.58
CA LYS A 488 8.10 -20.94 18.57
C LYS A 488 7.32 -19.81 17.91
N PRO A 489 6.28 -19.27 18.56
CA PRO A 489 5.58 -18.09 18.07
C PRO A 489 6.47 -16.85 18.12
N PHE A 490 6.21 -15.91 17.22
CA PHE A 490 6.67 -14.54 17.39
C PHE A 490 5.93 -13.91 18.58
N ARG A 491 6.68 -13.36 19.53
CA ARG A 491 6.13 -12.63 20.67
C ARG A 491 6.98 -11.39 20.90
N LEU A 492 6.35 -10.21 20.84
CA LEU A 492 7.01 -8.94 21.11
C LEU A 492 6.15 -8.10 22.05
N LEU A 493 6.73 -7.70 23.18
CA LEU A 493 6.18 -6.65 24.04
C LEU A 493 6.47 -5.30 23.39
N LEU A 494 5.43 -4.50 23.17
CA LEU A 494 5.56 -3.16 22.60
C LEU A 494 6.12 -2.21 23.64
N PRO A 495 7.12 -1.37 23.31
CA PRO A 495 7.64 -0.40 24.26
C PRO A 495 6.69 0.79 24.38
N ASP A 496 6.37 1.20 25.61
CA ASP A 496 5.58 2.42 25.84
C ASP A 496 6.45 3.68 25.73
N LEU A 497 6.86 3.97 24.49
CA LEU A 497 7.67 5.15 24.16
C LEU A 497 6.85 6.09 23.27
N LEU A 498 6.81 7.36 23.67
CA LEU A 498 6.06 8.43 22.99
C LEU A 498 4.56 8.13 22.99
N ASP A 499 4.01 7.86 24.17
CA ASP A 499 2.59 7.63 24.43
C ASP A 499 1.98 6.51 23.57
N LEU A 500 2.75 5.48 23.23
CA LEU A 500 2.26 4.41 22.38
C LEU A 500 1.05 3.72 23.02
N TYR A 501 1.09 3.45 24.32
CA TYR A 501 -0.01 2.76 25.00
C TYR A 501 -1.26 3.63 25.03
N ARG A 502 -1.11 4.93 25.33
CA ARG A 502 -2.23 5.88 25.26
C ARG A 502 -2.88 5.87 23.87
N HIS A 503 -2.10 5.93 22.80
CA HIS A 503 -2.65 5.88 21.44
C HIS A 503 -3.32 4.54 21.09
N ILE A 504 -2.80 3.42 21.59
CA ILE A 504 -3.44 2.10 21.41
C ILE A 504 -4.77 2.06 22.17
N ASP A 505 -4.79 2.49 23.43
CA ASP A 505 -5.96 2.49 24.30
C ASP A 505 -7.05 3.42 23.74
N ASP A 506 -6.71 4.67 23.41
CA ASP A 506 -7.60 5.64 22.76
C ASP A 506 -8.18 5.08 21.45
N TYR A 507 -7.36 4.37 20.67
CA TYR A 507 -7.81 3.74 19.43
C TYR A 507 -8.81 2.63 19.68
N VAL A 508 -8.47 1.71 20.58
CA VAL A 508 -9.28 0.52 20.91
C VAL A 508 -10.61 0.89 21.54
N GLU A 509 -10.60 1.81 22.51
CA GLU A 509 -11.77 2.16 23.32
C GLU A 509 -12.73 3.10 22.57
N ARG A 510 -12.21 4.11 21.86
CA ARG A 510 -13.04 5.21 21.34
C ARG A 510 -12.97 5.32 19.83
N HIS A 511 -11.79 5.43 19.24
CA HIS A 511 -11.70 5.72 17.80
C HIS A 511 -12.22 4.60 16.90
N ARG A 512 -12.03 3.32 17.26
CA ARG A 512 -12.56 2.20 16.47
C ARG A 512 -14.09 2.30 16.31
N SER A 513 -14.83 2.64 17.36
CA SER A 513 -16.29 2.76 17.28
C SER A 513 -16.72 3.93 16.38
N VAL A 514 -15.98 5.06 16.42
CA VAL A 514 -16.17 6.20 15.50
C VAL A 514 -15.96 5.82 14.03
N LEU A 515 -14.97 4.97 13.74
CA LEU A 515 -14.67 4.52 12.36
C LEU A 515 -15.69 3.50 11.84
N LEU A 516 -16.16 2.60 12.72
CA LEU A 516 -17.13 1.55 12.41
C LEU A 516 -18.55 2.09 12.26
N LYS A 517 -18.91 3.15 12.99
CA LYS A 517 -20.30 3.61 13.14
C LYS A 517 -21.20 2.46 13.60
N SER A 518 -22.10 2.01 12.73
CA SER A 518 -23.04 0.91 12.98
C SER A 518 -22.67 -0.39 12.25
N ALA A 519 -21.50 -0.45 11.60
CA ALA A 519 -21.05 -1.67 10.92
C ALA A 519 -20.59 -2.73 11.93
N ALA A 520 -20.69 -4.00 11.53
CA ALA A 520 -20.14 -5.11 12.30
C ALA A 520 -18.61 -4.99 12.43
N ASP A 521 -18.10 -5.21 13.64
CA ASP A 521 -16.65 -5.22 13.90
C ASP A 521 -16.02 -6.50 13.34
N PRO A 522 -15.02 -6.40 12.43
CA PRO A 522 -14.34 -7.58 11.90
C PRO A 522 -13.39 -8.27 12.91
N GLY A 523 -13.16 -7.67 14.08
CA GLY A 523 -12.26 -8.17 15.13
C GLY A 523 -10.77 -7.96 14.84
N THR A 524 -10.42 -7.39 13.68
CA THR A 524 -9.05 -6.96 13.38
C THR A 524 -8.73 -5.67 14.10
N PHE A 525 -7.46 -5.47 14.43
CA PHE A 525 -6.97 -4.26 15.09
C PHE A 525 -7.29 -3.03 14.25
N PHE A 526 -6.82 -3.01 13.00
CA PHE A 526 -7.10 -1.93 12.05
C PHE A 526 -8.45 -2.11 11.35
N VAL A 527 -9.24 -1.04 11.31
CA VAL A 527 -10.55 -0.98 10.63
C VAL A 527 -10.64 0.19 9.66
N LYS A 528 -11.30 -0.04 8.52
CA LYS A 528 -11.61 1.00 7.53
C LYS A 528 -12.58 2.01 8.13
N THR A 529 -12.52 3.25 7.64
CA THR A 529 -13.61 4.18 7.92
C THR A 529 -14.82 3.82 7.07
N VAL A 530 -15.90 3.39 7.71
CA VAL A 530 -17.13 2.98 7.01
C VAL A 530 -17.76 4.19 6.30
N LYS A 531 -18.17 3.97 5.05
CA LYS A 531 -18.84 4.97 4.20
C LYS A 531 -20.28 4.54 3.97
N THR A 532 -21.15 5.49 3.62
CA THR A 532 -22.56 5.21 3.30
C THR A 532 -22.72 4.13 2.21
N THR A 533 -21.77 4.03 1.29
CA THR A 533 -21.78 3.10 0.14
C THR A 533 -21.00 1.81 0.36
N SER A 534 -20.32 1.63 1.50
CA SER A 534 -19.50 0.44 1.78
C SER A 534 -19.50 0.15 3.27
N THR A 535 -20.18 -0.92 3.66
CA THR A 535 -20.35 -1.35 5.06
C THR A 535 -19.28 -2.33 5.54
N ASP A 536 -18.50 -2.94 4.65
CA ASP A 536 -17.37 -3.77 5.05
C ASP A 536 -16.27 -2.90 5.66
N ALA A 537 -15.94 -3.17 6.92
CA ALA A 537 -14.94 -2.47 7.70
C ALA A 537 -13.56 -3.14 7.68
N ALA A 538 -13.42 -4.36 7.17
CA ALA A 538 -12.15 -5.08 7.14
C ALA A 538 -11.23 -4.58 6.03
N TYR A 539 -9.94 -4.44 6.30
CA TYR A 539 -8.97 -4.16 5.24
C TYR A 539 -8.67 -5.40 4.39
N ASP A 540 -8.90 -5.29 3.09
CA ASP A 540 -8.25 -6.16 2.09
C ASP A 540 -6.86 -5.62 1.75
N ILE A 541 -6.13 -6.28 0.84
CA ILE A 541 -4.74 -5.90 0.56
C ILE A 541 -4.68 -4.57 -0.19
N THR A 542 -5.55 -4.39 -1.18
CA THR A 542 -5.61 -3.16 -1.97
C THR A 542 -5.95 -1.96 -1.08
N SER A 543 -7.00 -2.08 -0.25
CA SER A 543 -7.42 -1.02 0.65
C SER A 543 -6.42 -0.74 1.77
N PHE A 544 -5.69 -1.75 2.26
CA PHE A 544 -4.62 -1.54 3.25
C PHE A 544 -3.42 -0.83 2.62
N TYR A 545 -3.00 -1.26 1.42
CA TYR A 545 -1.95 -0.60 0.65
C TYR A 545 -2.32 0.85 0.34
N GLU A 546 -3.54 1.11 -0.15
CA GLU A 546 -4.02 2.46 -0.43
C GLU A 546 -4.09 3.32 0.84
N ALA A 547 -4.53 2.78 1.98
CA ALA A 547 -4.54 3.52 3.24
C ALA A 547 -3.12 3.90 3.69
N TRP A 548 -2.16 2.99 3.52
CA TRP A 548 -0.75 3.27 3.78
C TRP A 548 -0.21 4.35 2.85
N ARG A 549 -0.40 4.17 1.53
CA ARG A 549 0.04 5.09 0.50
C ARG A 549 -0.54 6.49 0.71
N LEU A 550 -1.84 6.60 1.01
CA LEU A 550 -2.50 7.88 1.32
C LEU A 550 -1.91 8.53 2.58
N THR A 551 -1.56 7.74 3.60
CA THR A 551 -0.86 8.25 4.79
C THR A 551 0.50 8.85 4.41
N ILE A 552 1.27 8.16 3.57
CA ILE A 552 2.57 8.67 3.07
C ILE A 552 2.39 9.92 2.20
N GLN A 553 1.42 9.94 1.29
CA GLN A 553 1.12 11.10 0.45
C GLN A 553 0.78 12.33 1.30
N ARG A 554 0.02 12.11 2.38
CA ARG A 554 -0.47 13.19 3.24
C ARG A 554 0.57 13.72 4.21
N TYR A 555 1.34 12.85 4.84
CA TYR A 555 2.21 13.19 5.97
C TYR A 555 3.69 12.88 5.73
N GLY A 556 4.00 11.96 4.81
CA GLY A 556 5.38 11.55 4.54
C GLY A 556 6.13 12.50 3.61
N ILE A 557 5.51 12.83 2.48
CA ILE A 557 6.16 13.58 1.41
C ILE A 557 6.17 15.07 1.74
N TYR A 558 7.36 15.65 1.93
CA TYR A 558 7.50 17.09 2.12
C TYR A 558 7.07 17.86 0.86
N ASN A 559 6.08 18.73 1.03
CA ASN A 559 5.53 19.59 -0.01
C ASN A 559 6.04 21.03 0.15
N PRO A 560 6.95 21.50 -0.73
CA PRO A 560 7.58 22.81 -0.58
C PRO A 560 6.59 23.98 -0.74
N TYR A 561 5.46 23.78 -1.42
CA TYR A 561 4.45 24.82 -1.62
C TYR A 561 3.56 25.00 -0.39
N THR A 562 3.49 24.01 0.51
CA THR A 562 2.60 24.07 1.68
C THR A 562 3.33 23.98 3.02
N GLY A 563 4.62 23.65 3.01
CA GLY A 563 5.43 23.40 4.21
C GLY A 563 5.02 22.16 5.01
N ARG A 564 4.10 21.32 4.50
CA ARG A 564 3.61 20.10 5.14
C ARG A 564 4.34 18.87 4.64
N GLY A 565 4.33 17.81 5.45
CA GLY A 565 4.98 16.54 5.16
C GLY A 565 6.38 16.47 5.76
N ALA A 566 6.84 15.27 6.08
CA ALA A 566 8.00 15.09 6.94
C ALA A 566 9.36 15.05 6.20
N ILE A 567 9.43 14.42 5.02
CA ILE A 567 10.71 13.99 4.42
C ILE A 567 10.82 14.53 2.99
N LYS A 568 11.92 15.25 2.72
CA LYS A 568 12.24 15.76 1.37
C LYS A 568 12.65 14.62 0.44
N GLY A 569 12.13 14.64 -0.78
CA GLY A 569 12.43 13.63 -1.80
C GLY A 569 11.72 12.28 -1.65
N LEU A 570 11.00 12.06 -0.53
CA LEU A 570 10.22 10.85 -0.35
C LEU A 570 9.14 10.74 -1.43
N LEU A 571 8.90 9.52 -1.95
CA LEU A 571 7.84 9.26 -2.92
C LEU A 571 6.78 8.31 -2.33
N PRO A 572 5.57 8.25 -2.93
CA PRO A 572 4.52 7.34 -2.53
C PRO A 572 4.96 5.88 -2.61
N HIS A 573 4.70 5.15 -1.54
CA HIS A 573 5.10 3.76 -1.36
C HIS A 573 4.15 3.02 -0.39
N GLY A 574 4.28 1.70 -0.35
CA GLY A 574 3.42 0.80 0.42
C GLY A 574 4.06 0.25 1.70
N PRO A 575 3.34 -0.60 2.46
CA PRO A 575 3.77 -1.13 3.75
C PRO A 575 5.07 -1.93 3.73
N HIS A 576 5.40 -2.61 2.63
CA HIS A 576 6.61 -3.42 2.54
C HIS A 576 7.88 -2.59 2.75
N ASN A 577 7.88 -1.33 2.30
CA ASN A 577 9.03 -0.45 2.41
C ASN A 577 9.43 -0.10 3.84
N VAL A 578 8.55 -0.25 4.83
CA VAL A 578 8.95 -0.11 6.23
C VAL A 578 9.84 -1.26 6.70
N ARG A 579 9.66 -2.46 6.15
CA ARG A 579 10.59 -3.57 6.40
C ARG A 579 11.97 -3.26 5.85
N ASP A 580 12.04 -2.64 4.67
CA ASP A 580 13.32 -2.21 4.07
C ASP A 580 14.04 -1.18 4.95
N VAL A 581 13.28 -0.22 5.50
CA VAL A 581 13.79 0.77 6.45
C VAL A 581 14.36 0.10 7.70
N LEU A 582 13.65 -0.88 8.26
CA LEU A 582 14.09 -1.60 9.46
C LEU A 582 15.34 -2.44 9.21
N ALA A 583 15.32 -3.27 8.17
CA ALA A 583 16.45 -4.12 7.81
C ALA A 583 17.70 -3.26 7.54
N THR A 584 17.55 -2.18 6.77
CA THR A 584 18.65 -1.26 6.47
C THR A 584 19.14 -0.53 7.72
N HIS A 585 18.25 -0.09 8.60
CA HIS A 585 18.65 0.58 9.84
C HIS A 585 19.47 -0.34 10.73
N ILE A 586 18.97 -1.55 11.02
CA ILE A 586 19.71 -2.53 11.83
C ILE A 586 21.03 -2.90 11.15
N LEU A 587 21.04 -3.08 9.83
CA LEU A 587 22.26 -3.39 9.08
C LEU A 587 23.29 -2.25 9.18
N LYS A 588 22.89 -0.99 9.06
CA LYS A 588 23.78 0.17 9.22
C LYS A 588 24.34 0.30 10.64
N GLN A 589 23.51 0.03 11.65
CA GLN A 589 23.91 0.17 13.05
C GLN A 589 24.80 -0.98 13.54
N THR A 590 24.54 -2.20 13.06
CA THR A 590 25.15 -3.42 13.62
C THR A 590 26.12 -4.12 12.67
N GLY A 591 26.03 -3.85 11.36
CA GLY A 591 26.76 -4.57 10.32
C GLY A 591 26.34 -6.04 10.16
N SER A 592 25.34 -6.52 10.91
CA SER A 592 24.95 -7.92 10.97
C SER A 592 23.72 -8.20 10.13
N TYR A 593 23.90 -9.03 9.09
CA TYR A 593 22.78 -9.56 8.30
C TYR A 593 21.82 -10.41 9.13
N GLU A 594 22.34 -11.12 10.14
CA GLU A 594 21.55 -11.95 11.03
C GLU A 594 20.60 -11.10 11.89
N GLN A 595 21.12 -10.08 12.57
CA GLN A 595 20.29 -9.19 13.38
C GLN A 595 19.27 -8.42 12.52
N ALA A 596 19.67 -7.98 11.33
CA ALA A 596 18.75 -7.35 10.39
C ALA A 596 17.65 -8.31 9.92
N SER A 597 17.96 -9.60 9.76
CA SER A 597 16.98 -10.62 9.39
C SER A 597 15.93 -10.86 10.48
N TYR A 598 16.33 -10.77 11.76
CA TYR A 598 15.43 -10.91 12.91
C TYR A 598 14.40 -9.78 12.97
N ALA A 599 14.82 -8.55 12.64
CA ALA A 599 13.93 -7.38 12.62
C ALA A 599 12.79 -7.51 11.59
N ILE A 600 12.95 -8.35 10.57
CA ILE A 600 11.95 -8.57 9.52
C ILE A 600 11.50 -10.02 9.39
N GLN A 601 11.85 -10.90 10.33
CA GLN A 601 11.49 -12.32 10.32
C GLN A 601 11.85 -13.03 9.00
N ASP A 602 13.05 -12.75 8.47
CA ASP A 602 13.59 -13.34 7.26
C ASP A 602 14.92 -14.08 7.51
N THR A 603 15.60 -14.55 6.47
CA THR A 603 16.93 -15.18 6.62
C THR A 603 18.06 -14.21 6.29
N ALA A 604 19.23 -14.42 6.90
CA ALA A 604 20.42 -13.59 6.67
C ALA A 604 20.83 -13.54 5.19
N ASP A 605 20.73 -14.65 4.46
CA ASP A 605 21.06 -14.72 3.03
C ASP A 605 20.16 -13.81 2.19
N MET A 606 18.86 -13.77 2.51
CA MET A 606 17.92 -12.88 1.82
C MET A 606 18.26 -11.41 2.11
N VAL A 607 18.60 -11.09 3.36
CA VAL A 607 19.00 -9.73 3.73
C VAL A 607 20.29 -9.33 3.02
N ALA A 608 21.30 -10.20 2.98
CA ALA A 608 22.57 -9.92 2.32
C ALA A 608 22.38 -9.64 0.82
N LYS A 609 21.52 -10.43 0.17
CA LYS A 609 21.19 -10.26 -1.25
C LYS A 609 20.48 -8.94 -1.55
N HIS A 610 19.56 -8.51 -0.70
CA HIS A 610 18.69 -7.35 -0.97
C HIS A 610 19.22 -6.03 -0.40
N TYR A 611 19.86 -6.05 0.77
CA TYR A 611 20.26 -4.86 1.52
C TYR A 611 21.78 -4.69 1.63
N GLY A 612 22.59 -5.65 1.17
CA GLY A 612 24.05 -5.60 1.29
C GLY A 612 24.70 -4.33 0.72
N ARG A 613 24.05 -3.68 -0.25
CA ARG A 613 24.49 -2.40 -0.82
C ARG A 613 24.45 -1.21 0.13
N PHE A 614 23.69 -1.30 1.23
CA PHE A 614 23.57 -0.24 2.24
C PHE A 614 24.48 -0.45 3.45
N LEU A 615 25.30 -1.49 3.43
CA LEU A 615 26.29 -1.74 4.45
C LEU A 615 27.32 -0.60 4.46
N PRO A 616 27.71 -0.05 5.62
CA PRO A 616 28.76 0.96 5.70
C PRO A 616 30.05 0.49 5.01
N GLN A 617 30.67 1.36 4.21
CA GLN A 617 31.90 1.04 3.47
C GLN A 617 33.08 0.74 4.42
N ASP A 618 33.08 1.34 5.61
CA ASP A 618 34.12 1.16 6.62
C ASP A 618 33.72 0.12 7.69
N LYS A 619 33.79 -1.15 7.32
CA LYS A 619 33.53 -2.29 8.22
C LYS A 619 34.51 -2.33 9.41
N ALA A 620 35.73 -1.81 9.22
CA ALA A 620 36.77 -1.79 10.23
C ALA A 620 36.46 -0.79 11.35
N ALA A 621 35.93 0.39 11.01
CA ALA A 621 35.46 1.35 12.00
C ALA A 621 34.29 0.83 12.85
N LEU A 622 33.38 0.03 12.26
CA LEU A 622 32.27 -0.57 13.00
C LEU A 622 32.77 -1.62 14.01
N ALA A 623 33.70 -2.47 13.59
CA ALA A 623 34.36 -3.43 14.47
C ALA A 623 35.15 -2.72 15.58
N ALA A 624 35.86 -1.64 15.25
CA ALA A 624 36.60 -0.83 16.22
C ALA A 624 35.69 -0.21 17.28
N ARG A 625 34.48 0.26 16.94
CA ARG A 625 33.51 0.77 17.95
C ARG A 625 33.09 -0.30 18.94
N ILE A 626 32.79 -1.51 18.48
CA ILE A 626 32.42 -2.64 19.36
C ILE A 626 33.60 -3.02 20.26
N LEU A 627 34.82 -3.06 19.71
CA LEU A 627 36.02 -3.31 20.51
C LEU A 627 36.25 -2.22 21.55
N ASN A 628 36.05 -0.95 21.18
CA ASN A 628 36.22 0.20 22.08
C ASN A 628 35.23 0.21 23.24
N GLN A 629 33.98 -0.27 23.06
CA GLN A 629 33.03 -0.40 24.16
C GLN A 629 33.55 -1.31 25.30
N VAL A 630 34.37 -2.32 24.97
CA VAL A 630 35.01 -3.18 25.98
C VAL A 630 36.09 -2.41 26.75
N TRP A 631 36.81 -1.51 26.08
CA TRP A 631 37.82 -0.66 26.70
C TRP A 631 37.22 0.52 27.49
N GLU A 632 36.01 0.98 27.14
CA GLU A 632 35.28 2.04 27.86
C GLU A 632 34.52 1.53 29.09
N ALA A 633 34.17 0.23 29.12
CA ALA A 633 33.51 -0.42 30.25
C ALA A 633 34.49 -1.02 31.27
N ALA A 634 35.79 -0.95 31.01
CA ALA A 634 36.90 -1.33 31.90
C ALA A 634 37.45 -0.09 32.60
#